data_AF-A0A418YB28-F1
#
_entry.id   AF-A0A418YB28-F1
#
_cell.length_a   1.000
_cell.length_b   1.000
_cell.length_c   1.000
_cell.angle_alpha   90.00
_cell.angle_beta   90.00
_cell.angle_gamma   90.00
#
_symmetry.space_group_name_H-M   'P 1'
#
loop_
_entity.id
_entity.type
_entity.pdbx_description
1 polymer ?
#
loop_
_entity_poly.entity_id
_entity_poly.type
_entity_poly.pdbx_seq_one_letter_code
_entity_poly.pdbx_strand_id
1 'polypeptide(L)'
;MAWVNLALVSAKIILPCTGGWRAWSLEHSAALNLTEILQEIQLFEHHGRSLQSWQPSANMLVLRCGSSFADARHSELDVAIEEGVAKLETELLAAGAERILSPDHLFRHCQQNAMTSNVCVLPLSFSPVSPDKQQVASVTFGLTGAALELEIMAMPQALADKKRFFCKWLAKTDGVLLSQAQTFSEPFHQAMLLSLLALKQRFVDGDYWFSSHEVARCIKVDQWLLSEGNLTPNHQPLLDGQHKMALFVADTPVDLYRQLSLAQNEAWDSFSVTPASLAHWQQQSGCKAIIIWQPNSTQFNQEIQWLISKFKQDPQQNFFKTQLGSCYQLAKPIPQGTSCLVYPGVGTSHATQFQQLARFFPAIYQRLDKHGQLKPLLAHDALRRGDAMTLTELAVAGVGASWLVSQVWQQGLKLPKDAALGYSMGEVSMWASSGCWQTPELLAQKLQQSYIFRHGITGSLTNAQTLWQQTDIEWGSYAVRLSRADFEQVANDFPRAWLAISHGDNGVLVGDNTQCQSIMGQYNLRGIKIPFVTAMHTPVAQLSHQDISDLFTLATSDEAPRLLSQTQYFSSAHHESSSSQLVYGEASIAKAIGDAVATGFCQSLDFARLIQQAYDAGSRHFIEIGPGQACTSHIGKILAAKPHLALAFDALKRSEHMHYLGLFAALLCHGFKPDTRVLFPNYLLQQDQQ
;
A
#
# COMPACT_ATOMS: atom_id res chain seq x y z
N MET A 1 59.66 10.69 5.98
CA MET A 1 59.08 11.65 5.03
C MET A 1 57.59 11.73 5.36
N ALA A 2 57.19 12.41 6.43
CA ALA A 2 57.15 13.85 6.68
C ALA A 2 55.83 14.48 6.18
N TRP A 3 55.14 15.14 7.13
CA TRP A 3 53.90 15.94 7.02
C TRP A 3 52.61 15.07 6.89
N VAL A 4 51.70 15.01 7.85
CA VAL A 4 51.15 16.07 8.70
C VAL A 4 50.64 15.47 10.03
N ASN A 5 51.22 15.94 11.14
CA ASN A 5 50.50 16.12 12.40
C ASN A 5 49.47 17.24 12.17
N LEU A 6 48.19 16.92 12.06
CA LEU A 6 47.08 17.83 12.30
C LEU A 6 46.00 17.04 13.04
N ALA A 7 45.97 17.24 14.36
CA ALA A 7 44.75 17.36 15.14
C ALA A 7 43.61 16.37 14.79
N LEU A 8 43.64 15.17 15.37
CA LEU A 8 42.40 14.51 15.83
C LEU A 8 41.82 15.41 16.93
N VAL A 9 41.03 16.42 16.55
CA VAL A 9 40.38 17.33 17.49
C VAL A 9 38.90 17.41 17.17
N SER A 10 38.10 16.86 18.08
CA SER A 10 36.67 17.10 18.32
C SER A 10 35.68 16.83 17.16
N ALA A 11 35.22 15.60 17.01
CA ALA A 11 33.95 15.35 16.33
C ALA A 11 32.79 15.87 17.21
N LYS A 12 31.94 16.74 16.65
CA LYS A 12 30.78 17.31 17.36
C LYS A 12 29.46 16.99 16.66
N ILE A 13 28.47 16.54 17.41
CA ILE A 13 27.09 16.34 16.92
C ILE A 13 26.31 17.62 17.23
N ILE A 14 25.61 18.21 16.25
CA ILE A 14 24.79 19.42 16.42
C ILE A 14 23.35 19.09 16.05
N LEU A 15 22.40 19.29 16.99
CA LEU A 15 20.98 18.96 16.77
C LEU A 15 20.04 20.09 17.26
N PRO A 16 18.86 20.23 16.64
CA PRO A 16 17.82 21.12 17.14
C PRO A 16 17.16 20.50 18.40
N CYS A 17 17.10 21.26 19.49
CA CYS A 17 16.51 20.86 20.77
C CYS A 17 15.39 21.82 21.18
N THR A 18 14.66 21.50 22.26
CA THR A 18 13.48 22.27 22.74
C THR A 18 13.76 23.71 23.17
N GLY A 19 15.04 24.15 23.21
CA GLY A 19 15.46 25.53 23.51
C GLY A 19 16.46 26.17 22.52
N GLY A 20 16.72 25.55 21.35
CA GLY A 20 17.73 26.02 20.38
C GLY A 20 18.66 24.90 19.89
N TRP A 21 19.72 25.25 19.17
CA TRP A 21 20.72 24.28 18.70
C TRP A 21 21.70 23.92 19.81
N ARG A 22 21.98 22.64 20.01
CA ARG A 22 23.01 22.16 20.95
C ARG A 22 24.07 21.34 20.23
N ALA A 23 25.32 21.48 20.66
CA ALA A 23 26.48 20.77 20.12
C ALA A 23 27.15 19.92 21.21
N TRP A 24 27.37 18.64 20.95
CA TRP A 24 28.07 17.71 21.87
C TRP A 24 29.43 17.33 21.30
N SER A 25 30.49 17.40 22.12
CA SER A 25 31.83 16.91 21.77
C SER A 25 31.97 15.43 22.15
N LEU A 26 32.48 14.61 21.23
CA LEU A 26 32.64 13.16 21.44
C LEU A 26 33.95 12.76 22.15
N GLU A 27 34.63 13.70 22.82
CA GLU A 27 35.90 13.38 23.49
C GLU A 27 35.70 12.91 24.94
N HIS A 28 36.31 11.75 25.24
CA HIS A 28 36.55 11.11 26.53
C HIS A 28 35.36 10.56 27.35
N SER A 29 35.41 9.24 27.52
CA SER A 29 34.67 8.36 28.43
C SER A 29 33.23 7.98 28.03
N ALA A 30 33.01 6.66 28.10
CA ALA A 30 31.88 5.92 27.59
C ALA A 30 30.58 6.15 28.38
N ALA A 31 29.47 5.97 27.66
CA ALA A 31 28.14 5.57 28.15
C ALA A 31 27.15 6.62 28.68
N LEU A 32 27.49 7.91 28.88
CA LEU A 32 26.53 8.89 29.42
C LEU A 32 25.85 9.83 28.40
N ASN A 33 26.43 10.08 27.22
CA ASN A 33 25.87 11.10 26.31
C ASN A 33 24.76 10.60 25.35
N LEU A 34 24.67 9.29 25.11
CA LEU A 34 23.76 8.71 24.10
C LEU A 34 22.29 8.70 24.55
N THR A 35 22.04 8.48 25.84
CA THR A 35 20.68 8.46 26.41
C THR A 35 20.05 9.85 26.41
N GLU A 36 20.84 10.89 26.70
CA GLU A 36 20.37 12.28 26.71
C GLU A 36 20.05 12.80 25.30
N ILE A 37 20.88 12.47 24.30
CA ILE A 37 20.62 12.83 22.91
C ILE A 37 19.31 12.20 22.42
N LEU A 38 19.07 10.93 22.73
CA LEU A 38 17.85 10.23 22.35
C LEU A 38 16.62 10.77 23.08
N GLN A 39 16.74 11.13 24.36
CA GLN A 39 15.66 11.75 25.13
C GLN A 39 15.29 13.14 24.60
N GLU A 40 16.27 13.97 24.22
CA GLU A 40 16.02 15.30 23.65
C GLU A 40 15.39 15.23 22.26
N ILE A 41 15.79 14.27 21.42
CA ILE A 41 15.14 14.02 20.12
C ILE A 41 13.68 13.60 20.34
N GLN A 42 13.43 12.68 21.27
CA GLN A 42 12.08 12.25 21.62
C GLN A 42 11.24 13.40 22.19
N LEU A 43 11.81 14.25 23.04
CA LEU A 43 11.16 15.44 23.59
C LEU A 43 10.84 16.47 22.50
N PHE A 44 11.74 16.69 21.54
CA PHE A 44 11.52 17.59 20.41
C PHE A 44 10.36 17.12 19.52
N GLU A 45 10.33 15.83 19.20
CA GLU A 45 9.25 15.22 18.40
C GLU A 45 7.92 15.18 19.17
N HIS A 46 7.96 14.98 20.50
CA HIS A 46 6.76 14.97 21.34
C HIS A 46 6.04 16.32 21.42
N HIS A 47 6.76 17.44 21.27
CA HIS A 47 6.19 18.79 21.26
C HIS A 47 5.59 19.21 19.89
N GLY A 48 5.28 18.24 19.02
CA GLY A 48 4.57 18.48 17.74
C GLY A 48 5.44 19.11 16.65
N ARG A 49 6.77 19.12 16.83
CA ARG A 49 7.72 19.56 15.80
C ARG A 49 8.34 18.33 15.15
N SER A 50 8.10 18.16 13.85
CA SER A 50 8.68 17.05 13.08
C SER A 50 9.96 17.49 12.38
N LEU A 51 11.02 16.68 12.48
CA LEU A 51 12.20 16.81 11.60
C LEU A 51 11.83 16.65 10.11
N GLN A 52 10.66 16.06 9.79
CA GLN A 52 10.18 15.89 8.41
C GLN A 52 9.67 17.19 7.78
N SER A 53 9.23 18.18 8.57
CA SER A 53 8.65 19.44 8.07
C SER A 53 9.62 20.62 8.08
N TRP A 54 10.89 20.40 8.44
CA TRP A 54 11.85 21.47 8.68
C TRP A 54 12.80 21.68 7.49
N GLN A 55 12.86 22.89 6.95
CA GLN A 55 13.83 23.30 5.93
C GLN A 55 14.94 24.14 6.55
N PRO A 56 16.23 23.82 6.34
CA PRO A 56 17.30 24.71 6.77
C PRO A 56 17.30 26.00 5.94
N SER A 57 17.32 27.16 6.60
CA SER A 57 17.67 28.42 5.95
C SER A 57 19.13 28.38 5.49
N ALA A 58 19.42 28.89 4.29
CA ALA A 58 20.65 28.59 3.53
C ALA A 58 21.99 28.98 4.18
N ASN A 59 22.04 29.77 5.25
CA ASN A 59 23.29 30.23 5.88
C ASN A 59 23.22 30.18 7.42
N MET A 60 24.32 29.77 8.08
CA MET A 60 24.44 29.71 9.55
C MET A 60 25.69 30.47 10.05
N LEU A 61 25.53 31.20 11.14
CA LEU A 61 26.60 31.84 11.90
C LEU A 61 27.06 30.90 13.02
N VAL A 62 28.37 30.63 13.12
CA VAL A 62 28.95 29.77 14.15
C VAL A 62 29.87 30.61 15.04
N LEU A 63 29.48 30.79 16.28
CA LEU A 63 30.20 31.51 17.31
C LEU A 63 31.04 30.51 18.11
N ARG A 64 32.33 30.74 18.27
CA ARG A 64 33.23 29.86 19.04
C ARG A 64 33.88 30.65 20.18
N CYS A 65 33.57 30.28 21.42
CA CYS A 65 34.23 30.82 22.60
C CYS A 65 35.41 29.92 22.96
N GLY A 66 36.62 30.50 23.06
CA GLY A 66 37.78 29.82 23.63
C GLY A 66 37.52 29.44 25.09
N SER A 67 38.14 28.34 25.55
CA SER A 67 37.80 27.62 26.78
C SER A 67 38.21 28.30 28.10
N SER A 68 38.27 29.63 28.20
CA SER A 68 38.68 30.30 29.46
C SER A 68 37.95 31.62 29.77
N PHE A 69 36.63 31.67 29.59
CA PHE A 69 35.83 32.84 29.99
C PHE A 69 35.16 32.72 31.37
N ALA A 70 35.37 31.61 32.09
CA ALA A 70 34.75 31.38 33.39
C ALA A 70 35.22 32.37 34.49
N ASP A 71 36.40 32.98 34.33
CA ASP A 71 37.02 33.85 35.35
C ASP A 71 37.05 35.36 34.98
N ALA A 72 36.47 35.76 33.84
CA ALA A 72 36.42 37.16 33.41
C ALA A 72 35.29 37.94 34.12
N ARG A 73 35.51 39.21 34.49
CA ARG A 73 34.44 40.03 35.08
C ARG A 73 33.39 40.34 34.02
N HIS A 74 32.10 40.22 34.37
CA HIS A 74 30.96 40.44 33.46
C HIS A 74 31.08 41.72 32.63
N SER A 75 31.53 42.83 33.24
CA SER A 75 31.69 44.12 32.55
C SER A 75 32.79 44.13 31.49
N GLU A 76 33.84 43.32 31.65
CA GLU A 76 34.92 43.20 30.65
C GLU A 76 34.46 42.33 29.48
N LEU A 77 33.74 41.24 29.78
CA LEU A 77 33.15 40.34 28.79
C LEU A 77 32.16 41.07 27.88
N ASP A 78 31.29 41.90 28.47
CA ASP A 78 30.29 42.67 27.75
C ASP A 78 30.94 43.64 26.75
N VAL A 79 31.95 44.41 27.18
CA VAL A 79 32.68 45.33 26.28
C VAL A 79 33.35 44.57 25.11
N ALA A 80 33.95 43.40 25.37
CA ALA A 80 34.59 42.61 24.33
C ALA A 80 33.60 41.99 23.34
N ILE A 81 32.44 41.51 23.80
CA ILE A 81 31.38 41.00 22.92
C ILE A 81 30.83 42.13 22.06
N GLU A 82 30.64 43.33 22.61
CA GLU A 82 30.13 44.49 21.89
C GLU A 82 31.10 44.94 20.78
N GLU A 83 32.40 45.06 21.09
CA GLU A 83 33.44 45.36 20.09
C GLU A 83 33.57 44.28 19.00
N GLY A 84 33.42 43.01 19.40
CA GLY A 84 33.47 41.86 18.50
C GLY A 84 32.32 41.82 17.50
N VAL A 85 31.10 42.06 17.97
CA VAL A 85 29.89 42.13 17.15
C VAL A 85 29.98 43.30 16.18
N ALA A 86 30.47 44.46 16.61
CA ALA A 86 30.66 45.62 15.74
C ALA A 86 31.69 45.37 14.62
N LYS A 87 32.79 44.68 14.92
CA LYS A 87 33.79 44.27 13.90
C LYS A 87 33.22 43.26 12.92
N LEU A 88 32.48 42.26 13.41
CA LEU A 88 31.84 41.25 12.56
C LEU A 88 30.80 41.88 11.62
N GLU A 89 30.01 42.83 12.13
CA GLU A 89 29.04 43.59 11.34
C GLU A 89 29.73 44.39 10.22
N THR A 90 30.89 44.99 10.52
CA THR A 90 31.71 45.69 9.53
C THR A 90 32.24 44.76 8.43
N GLU A 91 32.75 43.57 8.79
CA GLU A 91 33.23 42.60 7.80
C GLU A 91 32.11 42.02 6.93
N LEU A 92 30.94 41.80 7.51
CA LEU A 92 29.77 41.32 6.79
C LEU A 92 29.17 42.36 5.84
N LEU A 93 29.13 43.63 6.25
CA LEU A 93 28.74 44.74 5.38
C LEU A 93 29.75 44.90 4.25
N ALA A 94 31.06 44.78 4.53
CA ALA A 94 32.10 44.79 3.52
C ALA A 94 32.02 43.59 2.55
N ALA A 95 31.51 42.45 3.02
CA ALA A 95 31.20 41.31 2.17
C ALA A 95 29.95 41.57 1.30
N GLY A 96 29.02 42.43 1.70
CA GLY A 96 27.83 42.79 0.91
C GLY A 96 26.50 42.25 1.47
N ALA A 97 26.43 41.95 2.77
CA ALA A 97 25.18 41.58 3.43
C ALA A 97 24.26 42.81 3.63
N GLU A 98 23.00 42.74 3.20
CA GLU A 98 22.09 43.91 3.21
C GLU A 98 21.45 44.23 4.58
N ARG A 99 21.49 43.30 5.55
CA ARG A 99 21.08 43.56 6.95
C ARG A 99 21.42 42.40 7.87
N ILE A 100 21.98 42.68 9.04
CA ILE A 100 22.19 41.70 10.11
C ILE A 100 21.15 41.98 11.20
N LEU A 101 20.74 40.95 11.95
CA LEU A 101 19.91 41.08 13.16
C LEU A 101 20.44 42.21 14.07
N SER A 102 19.57 42.92 14.79
CA SER A 102 20.00 44.08 15.60
C SER A 102 21.15 43.70 16.54
N PRO A 103 22.23 44.50 16.65
CA PRO A 103 23.40 44.22 17.47
C PRO A 103 23.05 43.78 18.90
N ASP A 104 22.03 44.39 19.51
CA ASP A 104 21.49 44.04 20.83
C ASP A 104 21.02 42.58 20.94
N HIS A 105 20.48 42.00 19.86
CA HIS A 105 19.98 40.63 19.85
C HIS A 105 21.12 39.63 19.76
N LEU A 106 22.11 39.91 18.91
CA LEU A 106 23.33 39.11 18.82
C LEU A 106 24.10 39.17 20.14
N PHE A 107 24.22 40.38 20.71
CA PHE A 107 24.86 40.63 21.99
C PHE A 107 24.22 39.83 23.13
N ARG A 108 22.91 39.93 23.34
CA ARG A 108 22.20 39.18 24.40
C ARG A 108 22.32 37.66 24.21
N HIS A 109 22.30 37.19 22.97
CA HIS A 109 22.40 35.76 22.68
C HIS A 109 23.81 35.22 22.89
N CYS A 110 24.84 35.99 22.53
CA CYS A 110 26.24 35.68 22.85
C CYS A 110 26.47 35.68 24.37
N GLN A 111 25.95 36.69 25.09
CA GLN A 111 26.09 36.80 26.54
C GLN A 111 25.47 35.61 27.29
N GLN A 112 24.29 35.12 26.86
CA GLN A 112 23.64 33.96 27.46
C GLN A 112 24.37 32.63 27.20
N ASN A 113 24.96 32.46 26.01
CA ASN A 113 25.53 31.19 25.59
C ASN A 113 27.03 31.05 25.85
N ALA A 114 27.79 32.17 25.90
CA ALA A 114 29.21 32.17 26.26
C ALA A 114 29.46 31.64 27.68
N MET A 115 28.46 31.75 28.56
CA MET A 115 28.51 31.25 29.95
C MET A 115 28.17 29.76 30.08
N THR A 116 27.59 29.13 29.05
CA THR A 116 27.02 27.77 29.14
C THR A 116 27.56 26.79 28.08
N SER A 117 28.19 27.28 27.01
CA SER A 117 28.66 26.45 25.90
C SER A 117 29.86 27.09 25.18
N ASN A 118 30.82 26.26 24.74
CA ASN A 118 32.01 26.74 24.00
C ASN A 118 31.72 27.07 22.52
N VAL A 119 30.50 26.79 22.01
CA VAL A 119 30.09 27.07 20.62
C VAL A 119 28.60 27.38 20.58
N CYS A 120 28.20 28.46 19.91
CA CYS A 120 26.80 28.85 19.67
C CYS A 120 26.53 28.98 18.16
N VAL A 121 25.35 28.57 17.67
CA VAL A 121 25.01 28.62 16.24
C VAL A 121 23.71 29.39 16.03
N LEU A 122 23.75 30.41 15.17
CA LEU A 122 22.63 31.30 14.88
C LEU A 122 22.23 31.21 13.39
N PRO A 123 20.94 31.02 13.07
CA PRO A 123 20.46 31.11 11.69
C PRO A 123 20.49 32.57 11.22
N LEU A 124 21.09 32.84 10.07
CA LEU A 124 21.09 34.18 9.46
C LEU A 124 20.27 34.20 8.17
N SER A 125 19.53 35.27 7.97
CA SER A 125 18.79 35.53 6.72
C SER A 125 19.52 36.61 5.92
N PHE A 126 20.38 36.22 4.98
CA PHE A 126 20.98 37.14 4.00
C PHE A 126 21.22 36.44 2.64
N SER A 127 21.21 37.23 1.56
CA SER A 127 21.51 36.77 0.20
C SER A 127 23.02 36.63 -0.02
N PRO A 128 23.50 35.58 -0.71
CA PRO A 128 24.90 35.19 -0.68
C PRO A 128 25.83 36.20 -1.37
N VAL A 129 27.00 36.38 -0.76
CA VAL A 129 28.19 36.99 -1.35
C VAL A 129 29.03 35.86 -1.91
N SER A 130 28.89 35.60 -3.22
CA SER A 130 29.66 34.63 -4.01
C SER A 130 29.67 33.16 -3.53
N PRO A 131 29.16 32.20 -4.33
CA PRO A 131 28.98 30.79 -3.92
C PRO A 131 30.28 29.98 -3.70
N ASP A 132 31.45 30.55 -3.95
CA ASP A 132 32.75 29.83 -3.88
C ASP A 132 33.50 29.99 -2.55
N LYS A 133 32.99 30.78 -1.59
CA LYS A 133 33.62 30.96 -0.27
C LYS A 133 32.87 30.16 0.82
N GLN A 134 33.51 29.12 1.36
CA GLN A 134 32.99 28.35 2.50
C GLN A 134 32.98 29.15 3.81
N GLN A 135 33.92 30.07 3.97
CA GLN A 135 34.05 30.98 5.11
C GLN A 135 33.87 32.41 4.60
N VAL A 136 32.84 33.09 5.07
CA VAL A 136 32.44 34.42 4.56
C VAL A 136 33.16 35.54 5.31
N ALA A 137 33.32 35.40 6.63
CA ALA A 137 34.03 36.32 7.51
C ALA A 137 34.51 35.60 8.78
N SER A 138 35.57 36.11 9.42
CA SER A 138 36.07 35.58 10.69
C SER A 138 36.78 36.64 11.49
N VAL A 139 36.30 36.90 12.71
CA VAL A 139 36.90 37.90 13.62
C VAL A 139 37.35 37.22 14.90
N THR A 140 38.62 37.38 15.23
CA THR A 140 39.20 36.97 16.51
C THR A 140 39.55 38.20 17.34
N PHE A 141 39.12 38.26 18.58
CA PHE A 141 39.51 39.30 19.53
C PHE A 141 39.66 38.69 20.92
N GLY A 142 40.50 39.33 21.74
CA GLY A 142 40.88 38.79 23.03
C GLY A 142 40.83 39.81 24.15
N LEU A 143 40.53 39.31 25.34
CA LEU A 143 40.81 39.94 26.62
C LEU A 143 41.92 39.13 27.28
N THR A 144 42.99 39.80 27.72
CA THR A 144 44.17 39.25 28.42
C THR A 144 44.07 37.75 28.77
N GLY A 145 44.47 36.89 27.84
CA GLY A 145 44.56 35.43 28.02
C GLY A 145 43.45 34.57 27.38
N ALA A 146 42.32 35.14 26.97
CA ALA A 146 41.21 34.43 26.33
C ALA A 146 40.90 35.00 24.93
N ALA A 147 40.63 34.12 23.95
CA ALA A 147 40.27 34.51 22.58
C ALA A 147 38.84 34.06 22.26
N LEU A 148 38.05 34.95 21.66
CA LEU A 148 36.73 34.66 21.12
C LEU A 148 36.81 34.73 19.59
N GLU A 149 36.39 33.65 18.92
CA GLU A 149 36.41 33.52 17.46
C GLU A 149 34.98 33.51 16.93
N LEU A 150 34.65 34.47 16.07
CA LEU A 150 33.36 34.54 15.39
C LEU A 150 33.57 34.11 13.94
N GLU A 151 32.92 33.04 13.48
CA GLU A 151 33.10 32.51 12.12
C GLU A 151 31.76 32.31 11.39
N ILE A 152 31.71 32.68 10.10
CA ILE A 152 30.49 32.58 9.28
C ILE A 152 30.70 31.58 8.15
N MET A 153 29.88 30.54 8.08
CA MET A 153 29.98 29.49 7.08
C MET A 153 28.79 29.50 6.10
N ALA A 154 29.09 29.47 4.79
CA ALA A 154 28.10 29.28 3.73
C ALA A 154 28.16 27.85 3.19
N MET A 155 27.00 27.22 2.95
CA MET A 155 26.92 25.85 2.41
C MET A 155 27.05 25.84 0.86
N PRO A 156 28.02 25.13 0.26
CA PRO A 156 28.20 25.13 -1.20
C PRO A 156 27.15 24.29 -1.95
N GLN A 157 26.68 24.83 -3.09
CA GLN A 157 25.70 24.18 -3.98
C GLN A 157 26.27 22.99 -4.78
N ALA A 158 27.60 22.85 -4.86
CA ALA A 158 28.31 21.86 -5.67
C ALA A 158 28.28 20.40 -5.15
N LEU A 159 27.67 20.15 -3.99
CA LEU A 159 27.50 18.81 -3.40
C LEU A 159 26.26 18.05 -3.95
N ALA A 160 25.52 18.63 -4.88
CA ALA A 160 24.37 18.01 -5.53
C ALA A 160 24.73 16.91 -6.57
N ASP A 161 25.95 16.91 -7.13
CA ASP A 161 26.19 16.27 -8.44
C ASP A 161 27.10 15.02 -8.49
N LYS A 162 27.58 14.43 -7.38
CA LYS A 162 28.46 13.23 -7.48
C LYS A 162 27.95 11.99 -6.75
N LYS A 163 27.33 11.12 -7.56
CA LYS A 163 26.87 9.74 -7.31
C LYS A 163 28.01 8.71 -7.36
N ARG A 164 27.85 7.62 -6.59
CA ARG A 164 28.54 6.30 -6.58
C ARG A 164 29.69 6.12 -5.57
N PHE A 165 29.47 5.31 -4.54
CA PHE A 165 29.92 3.90 -4.44
C PHE A 165 29.42 3.23 -3.12
N PHE A 166 29.37 1.88 -3.10
CA PHE A 166 29.19 0.95 -1.95
C PHE A 166 27.77 0.44 -1.58
N CYS A 167 27.41 -0.78 -2.04
CA CYS A 167 26.19 -1.52 -1.70
C CYS A 167 26.37 -3.06 -1.72
N LYS A 168 27.03 -3.68 -0.72
CA LYS A 168 27.04 -5.16 -0.62
C LYS A 168 26.90 -5.79 0.77
N TRP A 169 26.78 -5.01 1.85
CA TRP A 169 26.92 -5.59 3.20
C TRP A 169 25.64 -5.67 4.04
N LEU A 170 24.53 -5.02 3.65
CA LEU A 170 23.37 -4.85 4.53
C LEU A 170 22.20 -5.84 4.36
N ALA A 171 22.29 -6.82 3.46
CA ALA A 171 21.16 -7.69 3.14
C ALA A 171 21.01 -8.96 4.02
N LYS A 172 21.85 -9.16 5.04
CA LYS A 172 21.74 -10.32 5.93
C LYS A 172 22.15 -9.96 7.34
N THR A 173 21.19 -9.70 8.22
CA THR A 173 21.14 -10.16 9.63
C THR A 173 20.05 -9.44 10.41
N ASP A 174 19.07 -10.20 10.93
CA ASP A 174 18.22 -9.77 12.04
C ASP A 174 18.81 -10.30 13.36
N GLY A 175 18.69 -9.51 14.43
CA GLY A 175 19.04 -9.89 15.82
C GLY A 175 20.50 -9.75 16.24
N VAL A 176 21.47 -9.97 15.33
CA VAL A 176 22.91 -10.06 15.66
C VAL A 176 23.61 -8.69 15.77
N LEU A 177 23.07 -7.65 15.12
CA LEU A 177 23.71 -6.33 14.98
C LEU A 177 23.82 -5.53 16.29
N LEU A 178 22.83 -5.61 17.20
CA LEU A 178 22.87 -4.89 18.48
C LEU A 178 23.93 -5.47 19.44
N SER A 179 24.06 -6.80 19.47
CA SER A 179 25.11 -7.47 20.24
C SER A 179 26.50 -7.28 19.63
N GLN A 180 26.61 -7.19 18.29
CA GLN A 180 27.90 -6.95 17.63
C GLN A 180 28.33 -5.48 17.68
N ALA A 181 27.40 -4.51 17.69
CA ALA A 181 27.72 -3.09 17.89
C ALA A 181 28.55 -2.85 19.17
N GLN A 182 28.20 -3.55 20.24
CA GLN A 182 28.90 -3.49 21.53
C GLN A 182 30.28 -4.14 21.52
N THR A 183 30.59 -4.97 20.51
CA THR A 183 31.91 -5.64 20.38
C THR A 183 32.92 -4.85 19.55
N PHE A 184 32.50 -3.79 18.84
CA PHE A 184 33.42 -2.92 18.12
C PHE A 184 34.08 -1.92 19.07
N SER A 185 35.41 -1.92 19.12
CA SER A 185 36.22 -0.99 19.93
C SER A 185 36.28 0.43 19.34
N GLU A 186 35.91 0.58 18.07
CA GLU A 186 35.99 1.82 17.30
C GLU A 186 34.61 2.52 17.24
N PRO A 187 34.46 3.74 17.80
CA PRO A 187 33.21 4.51 17.81
C PRO A 187 32.58 4.73 16.43
N PHE A 188 33.42 4.76 15.38
CA PHE A 188 33.03 4.89 13.98
C PHE A 188 32.08 3.77 13.51
N HIS A 189 32.39 2.51 13.85
CA HIS A 189 31.58 1.36 13.43
C HIS A 189 30.24 1.32 14.16
N GLN A 190 30.19 1.80 15.40
CA GLN A 190 28.96 1.96 16.18
C GLN A 190 28.05 3.05 15.60
N ALA A 191 28.60 4.22 15.27
CA ALA A 191 27.85 5.33 14.68
C ALA A 191 27.27 4.98 13.30
N MET A 192 28.02 4.26 12.47
CA MET A 192 27.53 3.76 11.17
C MET A 192 26.39 2.76 11.35
N LEU A 193 26.52 1.79 12.26
CA LEU A 193 25.47 0.79 12.53
C LEU A 193 24.20 1.41 13.11
N LEU A 194 24.34 2.38 14.02
CA LEU A 194 23.23 3.13 14.61
C LEU A 194 22.53 4.01 13.57
N SER A 195 23.29 4.66 12.67
CA SER A 195 22.72 5.41 11.55
C SER A 195 21.92 4.49 10.61
N LEU A 196 22.41 3.27 10.38
CA LEU A 196 21.73 2.24 9.59
C LEU A 196 20.49 1.66 10.29
N LEU A 197 20.52 1.49 11.62
CA LEU A 197 19.38 1.08 12.44
C LEU A 197 18.31 2.17 12.53
N ALA A 198 18.72 3.44 12.65
CA ALA A 198 17.83 4.59 12.60
C ALA A 198 17.21 4.76 11.21
N LEU A 199 17.97 4.54 10.12
CA LEU A 199 17.43 4.42 8.76
C LEU A 199 16.41 3.27 8.66
N LYS A 200 16.73 2.07 9.20
CA LYS A 200 15.80 0.94 9.25
C LYS A 200 14.51 1.33 9.98
N GLN A 201 14.58 1.95 11.17
CA GLN A 201 13.39 2.41 11.90
C GLN A 201 12.62 3.52 11.15
N ARG A 202 13.30 4.44 10.47
CA ARG A 202 12.70 5.48 9.60
C ARG A 202 11.89 4.91 8.42
N PHE A 203 12.20 3.69 7.99
CA PHE A 203 11.57 3.01 6.87
C PHE A 203 10.72 1.79 7.27
N VAL A 204 10.57 1.51 8.57
CA VAL A 204 9.78 0.37 9.11
C VAL A 204 8.27 0.61 9.01
N ASP A 205 7.83 1.84 8.74
CA ASP A 205 6.40 2.16 8.58
C ASP A 205 5.85 1.83 7.18
N GLY A 206 5.95 0.57 6.74
CA GLY A 206 5.12 -0.01 5.66
C GLY A 206 5.18 0.62 4.24
N ASP A 207 5.82 1.76 4.08
CA ASP A 207 5.78 2.64 2.91
C ASP A 207 6.97 2.48 1.98
N TYR A 208 7.88 1.57 2.32
CA TYR A 208 9.08 1.27 1.54
C TYR A 208 8.79 0.96 0.06
N TRP A 209 7.59 0.45 -0.22
CA TRP A 209 7.15 0.02 -1.56
C TRP A 209 6.60 1.14 -2.43
N PHE A 210 6.35 2.32 -1.83
CA PHE A 210 5.82 3.49 -2.52
C PHE A 210 6.94 4.53 -2.63
N SER A 211 7.54 4.68 -3.82
CA SER A 211 8.67 5.57 -4.01
C SER A 211 8.64 6.23 -5.38
N SER A 212 8.75 7.56 -5.43
CA SER A 212 9.11 8.26 -6.65
C SER A 212 10.60 8.03 -6.94
N HIS A 213 10.92 7.40 -8.08
CA HIS A 213 12.30 7.12 -8.49
C HIS A 213 13.15 8.37 -8.77
N GLU A 214 12.56 9.56 -8.70
CA GLU A 214 13.22 10.83 -9.00
C GLU A 214 13.92 11.47 -7.80
N VAL A 215 13.71 10.99 -6.58
CA VAL A 215 14.40 11.51 -5.39
C VAL A 215 15.29 10.42 -4.80
N ALA A 216 16.59 10.50 -5.08
CA ALA A 216 17.58 9.70 -4.36
C ALA A 216 17.50 10.07 -2.88
N ARG A 217 17.09 9.12 -2.02
CA ARG A 217 17.05 9.35 -0.57
C ARG A 217 18.48 9.29 -0.06
N CYS A 218 19.09 10.47 0.08
CA CYS A 218 20.44 10.62 0.55
C CYS A 218 20.46 11.23 1.96
N ILE A 219 21.27 10.67 2.85
CA ILE A 219 21.57 11.25 4.16
C ILE A 219 23.07 11.46 4.26
N LYS A 220 23.48 12.68 4.55
CA LYS A 220 24.88 12.98 4.85
C LYS A 220 25.15 12.62 6.31
N VAL A 221 26.09 11.70 6.55
CA VAL A 221 26.60 11.37 7.88
C VAL A 221 28.09 11.72 7.87
N ASP A 222 28.42 12.84 8.51
CA ASP A 222 29.77 13.41 8.55
C ASP A 222 30.33 13.74 7.14
N GLN A 223 31.46 13.16 6.73
CA GLN A 223 32.05 13.28 5.38
C GLN A 223 31.35 12.40 4.32
N TRP A 224 30.40 11.55 4.71
CA TRP A 224 29.83 10.53 3.81
C TRP A 224 28.41 10.87 3.38
N LEU A 225 28.11 10.59 2.11
CA LEU A 225 26.75 10.62 1.57
C LEU A 225 26.24 9.17 1.48
N LEU A 226 25.35 8.78 2.38
CA LEU A 226 24.62 7.52 2.29
C LEU A 226 23.46 7.73 1.33
N SER A 227 23.36 6.93 0.27
CA SER A 227 22.24 6.95 -0.67
C SER A 227 21.52 5.61 -0.63
N GLU A 228 20.19 5.63 -0.58
CA GLU A 228 19.38 4.43 -0.77
C GLU A 228 19.66 3.87 -2.17
N GLY A 229 20.05 2.60 -2.26
CA GLY A 229 20.24 1.94 -3.55
C GLY A 229 18.89 1.77 -4.24
N ASN A 230 18.77 2.16 -5.50
CA ASN A 230 17.58 1.96 -6.35
C ASN A 230 17.33 0.47 -6.70
N LEU A 231 17.83 -0.48 -5.91
CA LEU A 231 17.65 -1.90 -6.18
C LEU A 231 16.27 -2.31 -5.68
N THR A 232 15.43 -2.72 -6.62
CA THR A 232 14.19 -3.44 -6.34
C THR A 232 14.50 -4.58 -5.37
N PRO A 233 13.82 -4.68 -4.23
CA PRO A 233 14.03 -5.79 -3.31
C PRO A 233 13.76 -7.11 -4.02
N ASN A 234 14.55 -8.14 -3.70
CA ASN A 234 14.17 -9.49 -4.08
C ASN A 234 12.81 -9.82 -3.46
N HIS A 235 11.97 -10.57 -4.20
CA HIS A 235 10.71 -11.03 -3.64
C HIS A 235 10.98 -11.91 -2.42
N GLN A 236 10.14 -11.76 -1.40
CA GLN A 236 10.06 -12.74 -0.32
C GLN A 236 9.30 -13.96 -0.84
N PRO A 237 9.78 -15.18 -0.57
CA PRO A 237 9.05 -16.38 -0.97
C PRO A 237 7.83 -16.60 -0.08
N LEU A 238 6.76 -17.15 -0.63
CA LEU A 238 5.60 -17.62 0.13
C LEU A 238 5.93 -18.85 1.00
N LEU A 239 6.91 -19.67 0.60
CA LEU A 239 7.45 -20.73 1.43
C LEU A 239 8.75 -20.29 2.08
N ASP A 240 8.82 -20.39 3.40
CA ASP A 240 9.98 -19.96 4.18
C ASP A 240 10.21 -20.91 5.38
N GLY A 241 10.94 -20.47 6.40
CA GLY A 241 11.15 -21.24 7.63
C GLY A 241 9.87 -21.48 8.43
N GLN A 242 8.90 -20.56 8.32
CA GLN A 242 7.66 -20.49 9.09
C GLN A 242 6.41 -20.91 8.30
N HIS A 243 6.49 -21.04 6.98
CA HIS A 243 5.37 -21.37 6.11
C HIS A 243 5.78 -22.50 5.18
N LYS A 244 5.14 -23.65 5.35
CA LYS A 244 5.49 -24.91 4.69
C LYS A 244 4.32 -25.44 3.88
N MET A 245 4.64 -26.26 2.89
CA MET A 245 3.68 -26.89 2.01
C MET A 245 4.14 -28.32 1.68
N ALA A 246 3.19 -29.23 1.58
CA ALA A 246 3.38 -30.65 1.26
C ALA A 246 2.41 -31.04 0.16
N LEU A 247 2.86 -31.91 -0.73
CA LEU A 247 2.12 -32.32 -1.92
C LEU A 247 1.79 -33.80 -1.84
N PHE A 248 0.53 -34.14 -2.11
CA PHE A 248 0.03 -35.52 -2.15
C PHE A 248 -0.71 -35.76 -3.45
N VAL A 249 -0.59 -36.97 -3.97
CA VAL A 249 -1.18 -37.38 -5.25
C VAL A 249 -1.45 -38.87 -5.25
N ALA A 250 -2.62 -39.25 -5.75
CA ALA A 250 -2.99 -40.66 -5.87
C ALA A 250 -3.97 -40.87 -7.01
N ASP A 251 -4.01 -42.10 -7.55
CA ASP A 251 -4.92 -42.44 -8.65
C ASP A 251 -6.39 -42.43 -8.20
N THR A 252 -6.65 -42.82 -6.94
CA THR A 252 -8.01 -42.92 -6.40
C THR A 252 -8.19 -42.10 -5.11
N PRO A 253 -9.44 -41.68 -4.80
CA PRO A 253 -9.74 -40.99 -3.55
C PRO A 253 -9.37 -41.81 -2.30
N VAL A 254 -9.51 -43.15 -2.38
CA VAL A 254 -9.18 -44.08 -1.29
C VAL A 254 -7.67 -44.13 -1.04
N ASP A 255 -6.87 -44.11 -2.11
CA ASP A 255 -5.41 -44.10 -1.99
C ASP A 255 -4.90 -42.76 -1.44
N LEU A 256 -5.50 -41.65 -1.86
CA LEU A 256 -5.19 -40.33 -1.29
C LEU A 256 -5.50 -40.30 0.21
N TYR A 257 -6.66 -40.80 0.61
CA TYR A 257 -7.04 -40.95 2.02
C TYR A 257 -6.01 -41.79 2.81
N ARG A 258 -5.53 -42.90 2.23
CA ARG A 258 -4.52 -43.76 2.85
C ARG A 258 -3.20 -43.01 3.03
N GLN A 259 -2.73 -42.31 2.00
CA GLN A 259 -1.49 -41.51 2.07
C GLN A 259 -1.58 -40.43 3.15
N LEU A 260 -2.69 -39.68 3.18
CA LEU A 260 -2.92 -38.66 4.22
C LEU A 260 -2.93 -39.28 5.63
N SER A 261 -3.55 -40.45 5.80
CA SER A 261 -3.59 -41.14 7.10
C SER A 261 -2.21 -41.62 7.57
N LEU A 262 -1.35 -42.08 6.64
CA LEU A 262 0.02 -42.48 6.96
C LEU A 262 0.88 -41.27 7.36
N ALA A 263 0.75 -40.16 6.63
CA ALA A 263 1.51 -38.93 6.87
C ALA A 263 1.31 -38.33 8.27
N GLN A 264 0.19 -38.61 8.94
CA GLN A 264 -0.06 -38.15 10.32
C GLN A 264 0.92 -38.73 11.35
N ASN A 265 1.54 -39.86 11.03
CA ASN A 265 2.46 -40.56 11.92
C ASN A 265 3.94 -40.29 11.56
N GLU A 266 4.18 -39.50 10.51
CA GLU A 266 5.52 -39.17 10.03
C GLU A 266 5.94 -37.77 10.48
N ALA A 267 7.25 -37.51 10.47
CA ALA A 267 7.78 -36.21 10.84
C ALA A 267 7.44 -35.18 9.75
N TRP A 268 6.76 -34.09 10.14
CA TRP A 268 6.24 -33.06 9.21
C TRP A 268 7.33 -32.41 8.34
N ASP A 269 8.57 -32.36 8.82
CA ASP A 269 9.71 -31.76 8.13
C ASP A 269 10.11 -32.53 6.87
N SER A 270 9.86 -33.84 6.85
CA SER A 270 10.11 -34.70 5.68
C SER A 270 9.24 -34.39 4.46
N PHE A 271 8.13 -33.67 4.62
CA PHE A 271 7.17 -33.38 3.55
C PHE A 271 7.37 -32.02 2.86
N SER A 272 8.41 -31.26 3.21
CA SER A 272 8.61 -29.92 2.67
C SER A 272 8.80 -29.95 1.15
N VAL A 273 7.94 -29.25 0.43
CA VAL A 273 7.98 -29.16 -1.03
C VAL A 273 9.26 -28.48 -1.55
N THR A 274 9.78 -29.00 -2.65
CA THR A 274 10.86 -28.43 -3.47
C THR A 274 10.35 -28.06 -4.87
N PRO A 275 11.04 -27.18 -5.62
CA PRO A 275 10.67 -26.86 -7.02
C PRO A 275 10.53 -28.11 -7.90
N ALA A 276 11.46 -29.06 -7.76
CA ALA A 276 11.45 -30.31 -8.53
C ALA A 276 10.24 -31.19 -8.18
N SER A 277 9.94 -31.35 -6.88
CA SER A 277 8.77 -32.12 -6.45
C SER A 277 7.44 -31.49 -6.92
N LEU A 278 7.35 -30.15 -6.93
CA LEU A 278 6.17 -29.45 -7.43
C LEU A 278 6.00 -29.63 -8.94
N ALA A 279 7.08 -29.47 -9.72
CA ALA A 279 7.03 -29.67 -11.16
C ALA A 279 6.61 -31.12 -11.52
N HIS A 280 7.14 -32.11 -10.79
CA HIS A 280 6.74 -33.51 -10.97
C HIS A 280 5.26 -33.73 -10.61
N TRP A 281 4.81 -33.23 -9.46
CA TRP A 281 3.43 -33.33 -9.00
C TRP A 281 2.42 -32.65 -9.95
N GLN A 282 2.80 -31.54 -10.58
CA GLN A 282 1.94 -30.86 -11.56
C GLN A 282 1.68 -31.70 -12.82
N GLN A 283 2.62 -32.58 -13.21
CA GLN A 283 2.48 -33.47 -14.37
C GLN A 283 1.60 -34.69 -14.09
N GLN A 284 1.47 -35.07 -12.81
CA GLN A 284 0.68 -36.23 -12.43
C GLN A 284 -0.82 -35.96 -12.55
N SER A 285 -1.54 -36.96 -13.07
CA SER A 285 -3.00 -37.01 -13.07
C SER A 285 -3.51 -37.75 -11.84
N GLY A 286 -4.72 -37.42 -11.38
CA GLY A 286 -5.37 -38.14 -10.29
C GLY A 286 -5.90 -37.18 -9.22
N CYS A 287 -6.20 -37.76 -8.07
CA CYS A 287 -6.58 -37.04 -6.86
C CYS A 287 -5.36 -36.30 -6.31
N LYS A 288 -5.53 -35.04 -5.94
CA LYS A 288 -4.46 -34.16 -5.47
C LYS A 288 -4.81 -33.60 -4.10
N ALA A 289 -3.83 -33.48 -3.22
CA ALA A 289 -3.98 -32.70 -2.00
C ALA A 289 -2.72 -31.89 -1.71
N ILE A 290 -2.94 -30.75 -1.07
CA ILE A 290 -1.89 -29.87 -0.59
C ILE A 290 -2.17 -29.58 0.88
N ILE A 291 -1.17 -29.83 1.73
CA ILE A 291 -1.20 -29.44 3.15
C ILE A 291 -0.31 -28.23 3.31
N ILE A 292 -0.80 -27.19 3.98
CA ILE A 292 -0.01 -26.03 4.37
C ILE A 292 -0.01 -25.87 5.88
N TRP A 293 1.12 -25.49 6.45
CA TRP A 293 1.27 -25.34 7.90
C TRP A 293 2.41 -24.39 8.23
N GLN A 294 2.39 -23.91 9.45
CA GLN A 294 3.53 -23.30 10.13
C GLN A 294 4.22 -24.37 10.98
N PRO A 295 5.56 -24.31 11.22
CA PRO A 295 6.38 -25.40 11.76
C PRO A 295 5.99 -25.82 13.19
N ASN A 296 4.86 -26.50 13.27
CA ASN A 296 4.18 -26.99 14.45
C ASN A 296 3.53 -28.32 14.04
N SER A 297 4.05 -29.42 14.57
CA SER A 297 3.55 -30.77 14.29
C SER A 297 2.05 -30.92 14.59
N THR A 298 1.54 -30.18 15.58
CA THR A 298 0.12 -30.17 15.92
C THR A 298 -0.73 -29.60 14.79
N GLN A 299 -0.29 -28.50 14.17
CA GLN A 299 -1.05 -27.85 13.09
C GLN A 299 -1.04 -28.69 11.81
N PHE A 300 0.10 -29.28 11.45
CA PHE A 300 0.21 -30.21 10.33
C PHE A 300 -0.80 -31.36 10.46
N ASN A 301 -0.80 -32.01 11.62
CA ASN A 301 -1.71 -33.12 11.89
C ASN A 301 -3.18 -32.68 11.94
N GLN A 302 -3.48 -31.49 12.49
CA GLN A 302 -4.84 -30.93 12.49
C GLN A 302 -5.35 -30.71 11.07
N GLU A 303 -4.54 -30.12 10.18
CA GLU A 303 -4.95 -29.87 8.79
C GLU A 303 -5.25 -31.17 8.04
N ILE A 304 -4.43 -32.21 8.23
CA ILE A 304 -4.71 -33.54 7.66
C ILE A 304 -6.01 -34.11 8.25
N GLN A 305 -6.22 -34.01 9.58
CA GLN A 305 -7.45 -34.49 10.21
C GLN A 305 -8.69 -33.76 9.67
N TRP A 306 -8.61 -32.46 9.40
CA TRP A 306 -9.71 -31.71 8.79
C TRP A 306 -10.05 -32.22 7.39
N LEU A 307 -9.04 -32.46 6.54
CA LEU A 307 -9.26 -33.02 5.20
C LEU A 307 -9.86 -34.44 5.28
N ILE A 308 -9.33 -35.30 6.15
CA ILE A 308 -9.83 -36.67 6.38
C ILE A 308 -11.27 -36.67 6.89
N SER A 309 -11.58 -35.81 7.87
CA SER A 309 -12.93 -35.68 8.43
C SER A 309 -13.92 -35.29 7.34
N LYS A 310 -13.55 -34.35 6.48
CA LYS A 310 -14.40 -33.91 5.37
C LYS A 310 -14.59 -34.96 4.30
N PHE A 311 -13.52 -35.66 3.94
CA PHE A 311 -13.58 -36.81 3.06
C PHE A 311 -14.56 -37.88 3.57
N LYS A 312 -14.57 -38.16 4.89
CA LYS A 312 -15.49 -39.11 5.52
C LYS A 312 -16.94 -38.60 5.56
N GLN A 313 -17.12 -37.31 5.82
CA GLN A 313 -18.44 -36.68 5.90
C GLN A 313 -19.14 -36.62 4.55
N ASP A 314 -18.41 -36.25 3.50
CA ASP A 314 -18.94 -36.11 2.15
C ASP A 314 -17.93 -36.63 1.11
N PRO A 315 -17.90 -37.95 0.85
CA PRO A 315 -16.97 -38.55 -0.13
C PRO A 315 -17.22 -38.10 -1.57
N GLN A 316 -18.38 -37.50 -1.86
CA GLN A 316 -18.76 -37.01 -3.19
C GLN A 316 -18.31 -35.56 -3.42
N GLN A 317 -17.89 -34.86 -2.36
CA GLN A 317 -17.36 -33.50 -2.47
C GLN A 317 -16.01 -33.52 -3.21
N ASN A 318 -16.00 -33.04 -4.45
CA ASN A 318 -14.79 -33.09 -5.29
C ASN A 318 -13.67 -32.16 -4.81
N PHE A 319 -14.00 -31.01 -4.21
CA PHE A 319 -13.03 -30.05 -3.71
C PHE A 319 -13.40 -29.60 -2.30
N PHE A 320 -12.40 -29.57 -1.42
CA PHE A 320 -12.52 -29.01 -0.08
C PHE A 320 -11.26 -28.23 0.28
N LYS A 321 -11.44 -27.13 1.04
CA LYS A 321 -10.37 -26.29 1.56
C LYS A 321 -10.61 -25.98 3.03
N THR A 322 -9.57 -26.11 3.86
CA THR A 322 -9.59 -25.74 5.27
C THR A 322 -9.59 -24.22 5.46
N GLN A 323 -9.74 -23.76 6.70
CA GLN A 323 -9.63 -22.33 7.01
C GLN A 323 -8.20 -21.80 6.79
N LEU A 324 -7.18 -22.63 7.04
CA LEU A 324 -5.79 -22.25 6.85
C LEU A 324 -5.42 -22.20 5.37
N GLY A 325 -5.97 -23.12 4.57
CA GLY A 325 -5.81 -23.16 3.12
C GLY A 325 -5.36 -24.50 2.55
N SER A 326 -5.14 -25.53 3.39
CA SER A 326 -4.93 -26.90 2.92
C SER A 326 -6.16 -27.37 2.15
N CYS A 327 -5.97 -28.15 1.09
CA CYS A 327 -7.06 -28.54 0.22
C CYS A 327 -6.82 -29.88 -0.47
N TYR A 328 -7.90 -30.45 -1.01
CA TYR A 328 -7.83 -31.57 -1.95
C TYR A 328 -8.73 -31.35 -3.16
N GLN A 329 -8.43 -32.06 -4.23
CA GLN A 329 -9.24 -32.21 -5.44
C GLN A 329 -9.30 -33.71 -5.80
N LEU A 330 -10.48 -34.34 -5.72
CA LEU A 330 -10.67 -35.79 -5.88
C LEU A 330 -11.00 -36.21 -7.33
N ALA A 331 -11.69 -35.37 -8.08
CA ALA A 331 -11.99 -35.61 -9.49
C ALA A 331 -11.00 -34.87 -10.38
N LYS A 332 -10.99 -35.18 -11.69
CA LYS A 332 -10.28 -34.35 -12.66
C LYS A 332 -10.69 -32.88 -12.46
N PRO A 333 -9.72 -31.96 -12.35
CA PRO A 333 -10.03 -30.55 -12.21
C PRO A 333 -10.87 -30.10 -13.39
N ILE A 334 -11.69 -29.10 -13.12
CA ILE A 334 -12.43 -28.38 -14.15
C ILE A 334 -11.42 -27.88 -15.22
N PRO A 335 -11.73 -27.99 -16.52
CA PRO A 335 -10.80 -27.59 -17.57
C PRO A 335 -10.26 -26.16 -17.41
N GLN A 336 -8.98 -25.96 -17.77
CA GLN A 336 -8.40 -24.64 -17.97
C GLN A 336 -9.13 -23.90 -19.12
N GLY A 337 -9.07 -22.56 -19.16
CA GLY A 337 -9.85 -21.76 -20.13
C GLY A 337 -11.26 -21.41 -19.65
N THR A 338 -11.50 -21.48 -18.33
CA THR A 338 -12.81 -21.25 -17.70
C THR A 338 -12.72 -20.25 -16.54
N SER A 339 -11.65 -19.43 -16.50
CA SER A 339 -11.46 -18.44 -15.43
C SER A 339 -12.26 -17.17 -15.70
N CYS A 340 -13.02 -16.74 -14.70
CA CYS A 340 -13.71 -15.47 -14.69
C CYS A 340 -13.19 -14.61 -13.54
N LEU A 341 -12.57 -13.48 -13.88
CA LEU A 341 -12.15 -12.49 -12.89
C LEU A 341 -13.36 -11.65 -12.49
N VAL A 342 -13.68 -11.65 -11.19
CA VAL A 342 -14.83 -10.95 -10.62
C VAL A 342 -14.34 -9.76 -9.84
N TYR A 343 -14.76 -8.56 -10.23
CA TYR A 343 -14.31 -7.32 -9.62
C TYR A 343 -15.33 -6.84 -8.58
N PRO A 344 -14.95 -6.67 -7.30
CA PRO A 344 -15.89 -6.28 -6.25
C PRO A 344 -16.31 -4.81 -6.35
N GLY A 345 -17.43 -4.47 -5.72
CA GLY A 345 -17.98 -3.12 -5.69
C GLY A 345 -17.35 -2.19 -4.66
N VAL A 346 -17.94 -1.01 -4.51
CA VAL A 346 -17.51 -0.02 -3.53
C VAL A 346 -17.74 -0.50 -2.09
N GLY A 347 -16.85 -0.11 -1.18
CA GLY A 347 -17.00 -0.37 0.26
C GLY A 347 -16.41 -1.70 0.73
N THR A 348 -15.71 -2.44 -0.13
CA THR A 348 -14.96 -3.64 0.29
C THR A 348 -13.55 -3.35 0.77
N SER A 349 -13.01 -2.15 0.48
CA SER A 349 -11.70 -1.71 0.97
C SER A 349 -11.64 -1.62 2.50
N HIS A 350 -10.50 -2.00 3.07
CA HIS A 350 -10.27 -1.99 4.52
C HIS A 350 -8.81 -1.69 4.87
N ALA A 351 -8.57 -1.34 6.13
CA ALA A 351 -7.28 -0.87 6.66
C ALA A 351 -6.10 -1.83 6.39
N THR A 352 -6.38 -3.13 6.33
CA THR A 352 -5.39 -4.19 6.18
C THR A 352 -5.34 -4.78 4.77
N GLN A 353 -5.87 -4.10 3.76
CA GLN A 353 -5.82 -4.65 2.40
C GLN A 353 -4.38 -4.63 1.85
N PHE A 354 -3.94 -5.77 1.33
CA PHE A 354 -2.70 -5.93 0.54
C PHE A 354 -1.42 -5.36 1.17
N GLN A 355 -1.30 -5.32 2.50
CA GLN A 355 -0.15 -4.72 3.18
C GLN A 355 1.14 -5.50 2.95
N GLN A 356 1.04 -6.82 2.76
CA GLN A 356 2.20 -7.69 2.53
C GLN A 356 2.40 -8.04 1.06
N LEU A 357 1.46 -7.74 0.18
CA LEU A 357 1.50 -8.15 -1.22
C LEU A 357 2.76 -7.62 -1.95
N ALA A 358 3.20 -6.41 -1.62
CA ALA A 358 4.42 -5.81 -2.16
C ALA A 358 5.69 -6.62 -1.87
N ARG A 359 5.73 -7.35 -0.75
CA ARG A 359 6.86 -8.22 -0.37
C ARG A 359 7.01 -9.38 -1.35
N PHE A 360 5.89 -9.89 -1.86
CA PHE A 360 5.84 -11.03 -2.78
C PHE A 360 5.98 -10.60 -4.24
N PHE A 361 5.53 -9.38 -4.59
CA PHE A 361 5.55 -8.86 -5.97
C PHE A 361 6.18 -7.46 -6.09
N PRO A 362 7.44 -7.27 -5.63
CA PRO A 362 8.06 -5.95 -5.55
C PRO A 362 8.24 -5.27 -6.92
N ALA A 363 8.57 -6.05 -7.96
CA ALA A 363 8.71 -5.54 -9.32
C ALA A 363 7.38 -5.01 -9.92
N ILE A 364 6.24 -5.58 -9.51
CA ILE A 364 4.92 -5.11 -9.94
C ILE A 364 4.65 -3.74 -9.31
N TYR A 365 4.82 -3.62 -7.99
CA TYR A 365 4.66 -2.35 -7.28
C TYR A 365 5.56 -1.26 -7.84
N GLN A 366 6.84 -1.58 -8.05
CA GLN A 366 7.79 -0.63 -8.63
C GLN A 366 7.35 -0.09 -10.00
N ARG A 367 6.88 -0.98 -10.89
CA ARG A 367 6.44 -0.57 -12.22
C ARG A 367 5.19 0.30 -12.16
N LEU A 368 4.23 -0.05 -11.31
CA LEU A 368 2.96 0.68 -11.18
C LEU A 368 3.12 2.01 -10.45
N ASP A 369 4.04 2.09 -9.49
CA ASP A 369 4.31 3.32 -8.72
C ASP A 369 5.44 4.17 -9.32
N LYS A 370 5.80 3.96 -10.60
CA LYS A 370 6.88 4.70 -11.28
C LYS A 370 6.75 6.22 -11.11
N HIS A 371 5.51 6.72 -11.04
CA HIS A 371 5.18 8.15 -10.87
C HIS A 371 4.66 8.50 -9.47
N GLY A 372 4.75 7.60 -8.48
CA GLY A 372 4.28 7.83 -7.11
C GLY A 372 2.75 7.86 -6.94
N GLN A 373 2.01 7.34 -7.93
CA GLN A 373 0.53 7.43 -7.96
C GLN A 373 -0.15 6.19 -7.38
N LEU A 374 0.56 5.08 -7.15
CA LEU A 374 -0.06 3.86 -6.64
C LEU A 374 -0.54 4.05 -5.20
N LYS A 375 0.25 4.73 -4.35
CA LYS A 375 -0.11 4.95 -2.94
C LYS A 375 -1.42 5.75 -2.78
N PRO A 376 -1.61 6.89 -3.47
CA PRO A 376 -2.90 7.58 -3.51
C PRO A 376 -4.04 6.73 -4.08
N LEU A 377 -3.80 5.98 -5.16
CA LEU A 377 -4.81 5.12 -5.78
C LEU A 377 -5.31 4.01 -4.85
N LEU A 378 -4.47 3.54 -3.93
CA LEU A 378 -4.84 2.55 -2.93
C LEU A 378 -5.48 3.16 -1.68
N ALA A 379 -5.57 4.50 -1.58
CA ALA A 379 -5.92 5.24 -0.37
C ALA A 379 -5.15 4.72 0.87
N HIS A 380 -3.89 4.32 0.68
CA HIS A 380 -3.13 3.54 1.66
C HIS A 380 -3.09 4.21 3.04
N ASP A 381 -2.80 5.51 3.06
CA ASP A 381 -2.67 6.29 4.27
C ASP A 381 -4.01 6.46 5.02
N ALA A 382 -5.07 6.81 4.30
CA ALA A 382 -6.39 7.03 4.87
C ALA A 382 -6.97 5.73 5.46
N LEU A 383 -6.84 4.62 4.73
CA LEU A 383 -7.26 3.31 5.19
C LEU A 383 -6.49 2.85 6.43
N ARG A 384 -5.17 3.06 6.48
CA ARG A 384 -4.35 2.66 7.64
C ARG A 384 -4.66 3.46 8.90
N ARG A 385 -4.93 4.76 8.78
CA ARG A 385 -5.36 5.59 9.90
C ARG A 385 -6.78 5.30 10.36
N GLY A 386 -7.58 4.63 9.53
CA GLY A 386 -9.00 4.42 9.79
C GLY A 386 -9.80 5.72 9.60
N ASP A 387 -9.35 6.58 8.69
CA ASP A 387 -10.03 7.84 8.38
C ASP A 387 -11.44 7.55 7.85
N ALA A 388 -12.42 8.38 8.23
CA ALA A 388 -13.74 8.33 7.63
C ALA A 388 -13.63 8.79 6.18
N MET A 389 -13.96 7.90 5.24
CA MET A 389 -13.88 8.16 3.81
C MET A 389 -15.26 8.28 3.17
N THR A 390 -15.34 9.16 2.18
CA THR A 390 -16.49 9.27 1.28
C THR A 390 -16.62 8.03 0.39
N LEU A 391 -17.80 7.83 -0.18
CA LEU A 391 -18.04 6.74 -1.13
C LEU A 391 -17.12 6.84 -2.36
N THR A 392 -16.81 8.06 -2.78
CA THR A 392 -15.90 8.34 -3.90
C THR A 392 -14.47 7.92 -3.58
N GLU A 393 -13.95 8.24 -2.39
CA GLU A 393 -12.61 7.82 -1.95
C GLU A 393 -12.52 6.29 -1.82
N LEU A 394 -13.57 5.65 -1.28
CA LEU A 394 -13.67 4.19 -1.25
C LEU A 394 -13.72 3.57 -2.65
N ALA A 395 -14.40 4.21 -3.60
CA ALA A 395 -14.43 3.75 -4.99
C ALA A 395 -13.06 3.83 -5.64
N VAL A 396 -12.33 4.94 -5.44
CA VAL A 396 -10.95 5.10 -5.91
C VAL A 396 -10.05 4.02 -5.31
N ALA A 397 -10.11 3.82 -4.00
CA ALA A 397 -9.33 2.80 -3.29
C ALA A 397 -9.60 1.39 -3.82
N GLY A 398 -10.87 1.04 -4.05
CA GLY A 398 -11.28 -0.26 -4.58
C GLY A 398 -10.84 -0.49 -6.02
N VAL A 399 -10.96 0.53 -6.88
CA VAL A 399 -10.49 0.48 -8.28
C VAL A 399 -8.97 0.31 -8.33
N GLY A 400 -8.22 1.12 -7.57
CA GLY A 400 -6.76 1.03 -7.51
C GLY A 400 -6.27 -0.33 -6.99
N ALA A 401 -6.93 -0.87 -5.96
CA ALA A 401 -6.60 -2.17 -5.41
C ALA A 401 -6.87 -3.32 -6.39
N SER A 402 -8.03 -3.29 -7.05
CA SER A 402 -8.39 -4.30 -8.06
C SER A 402 -7.48 -4.24 -9.29
N TRP A 403 -7.06 -3.03 -9.68
CA TRP A 403 -6.07 -2.83 -10.73
C TRP A 403 -4.72 -3.46 -10.36
N LEU A 404 -4.19 -3.14 -9.17
CA LEU A 404 -2.95 -3.74 -8.65
C LEU A 404 -3.02 -5.28 -8.65
N VAL A 405 -4.09 -5.85 -8.09
CA VAL A 405 -4.24 -7.31 -7.99
C VAL A 405 -4.36 -7.94 -9.39
N SER A 406 -5.00 -7.27 -10.35
CA SER A 406 -5.04 -7.73 -11.75
C SER A 406 -3.65 -7.80 -12.38
N GLN A 407 -2.78 -6.83 -12.08
CA GLN A 407 -1.39 -6.85 -12.55
C GLN A 407 -0.60 -7.99 -11.90
N VAL A 408 -0.84 -8.28 -10.62
CA VAL A 408 -0.27 -9.46 -9.95
C VAL A 408 -0.78 -10.74 -10.59
N TRP A 409 -2.07 -10.87 -10.87
CA TRP A 409 -2.65 -12.05 -11.52
C TRP A 409 -2.06 -12.32 -12.91
N GLN A 410 -2.05 -11.32 -13.77
CA GLN A 410 -1.64 -11.47 -15.17
C GLN A 410 -0.13 -11.50 -15.35
N GLN A 411 0.62 -10.71 -14.59
CA GLN A 411 2.06 -10.52 -14.82
C GLN A 411 2.93 -11.15 -13.72
N GLY A 412 2.44 -11.15 -12.48
CA GLY A 412 3.12 -11.82 -11.36
C GLY A 412 2.91 -13.34 -11.42
N LEU A 413 1.65 -13.77 -11.49
CA LEU A 413 1.27 -15.20 -11.52
C LEU A 413 1.24 -15.77 -12.93
N LYS A 414 1.20 -14.93 -13.97
CA LYS A 414 1.11 -15.35 -15.38
C LYS A 414 -0.10 -16.25 -15.66
N LEU A 415 -1.22 -15.96 -14.98
CA LEU A 415 -2.45 -16.71 -15.14
C LEU A 415 -3.37 -16.06 -16.19
N PRO A 416 -4.14 -16.87 -16.94
CA PRO A 416 -5.04 -16.37 -17.96
C PRO A 416 -6.22 -15.60 -17.37
N LYS A 417 -6.79 -14.72 -18.20
CA LYS A 417 -8.04 -13.99 -17.97
C LYS A 417 -8.99 -14.35 -19.12
N ASP A 418 -9.72 -15.44 -18.98
CA ASP A 418 -10.62 -15.93 -20.05
C ASP A 418 -11.91 -15.12 -20.10
N ALA A 419 -12.42 -14.74 -18.93
CA ALA A 419 -13.58 -13.89 -18.74
C ALA A 419 -13.36 -12.88 -17.61
N ALA A 420 -14.16 -11.82 -17.60
CA ALA A 420 -14.22 -10.84 -16.53
C ALA A 420 -15.64 -10.27 -16.36
N LEU A 421 -16.00 -9.93 -15.13
CA LEU A 421 -17.26 -9.25 -14.80
C LEU A 421 -17.11 -8.36 -13.57
N GLY A 422 -17.95 -7.34 -13.47
CA GLY A 422 -17.94 -6.39 -12.36
C GLY A 422 -19.20 -6.43 -11.50
N TYR A 423 -19.03 -6.31 -10.19
CA TYR A 423 -20.11 -6.04 -9.25
C TYR A 423 -20.22 -4.53 -9.02
N SER A 424 -21.26 -3.87 -9.55
CA SER A 424 -21.48 -2.42 -9.39
C SER A 424 -20.24 -1.61 -9.84
N MET A 425 -19.63 -0.79 -8.96
CA MET A 425 -18.36 -0.09 -9.20
C MET A 425 -17.20 -1.04 -9.62
N GLY A 426 -17.32 -2.33 -9.35
CA GLY A 426 -16.44 -3.37 -9.88
C GLY A 426 -16.38 -3.40 -11.41
N GLU A 427 -17.41 -2.96 -12.13
CA GLU A 427 -17.38 -2.85 -13.59
C GLU A 427 -16.36 -1.80 -14.06
N VAL A 428 -16.25 -0.68 -13.34
CA VAL A 428 -15.18 0.31 -13.57
C VAL A 428 -13.81 -0.28 -13.26
N SER A 429 -13.70 -1.05 -12.17
CA SER A 429 -12.46 -1.76 -11.79
C SER A 429 -12.03 -2.77 -12.85
N MET A 430 -12.99 -3.49 -13.43
CA MET A 430 -12.79 -4.43 -14.54
C MET A 430 -12.21 -3.71 -15.76
N TRP A 431 -12.79 -2.58 -16.17
CA TRP A 431 -12.30 -1.81 -17.31
C TRP A 431 -10.93 -1.19 -17.06
N ALA A 432 -10.69 -0.63 -15.87
CA ALA A 432 -9.37 -0.16 -15.44
C ALA A 432 -8.30 -1.26 -15.48
N SER A 433 -8.70 -2.50 -15.20
CA SER A 433 -7.83 -3.69 -15.18
C SER A 433 -7.73 -4.42 -16.51
N SER A 434 -8.54 -4.03 -17.50
CA SER A 434 -8.65 -4.76 -18.76
C SER A 434 -7.43 -4.58 -19.66
N GLY A 435 -6.74 -3.43 -19.55
CA GLY A 435 -5.75 -2.93 -20.49
C GLY A 435 -6.35 -2.14 -21.68
N CYS A 436 -7.68 -2.03 -21.75
CA CYS A 436 -8.35 -1.30 -22.83
C CYS A 436 -8.22 0.21 -22.68
N TRP A 437 -8.15 0.76 -21.47
CA TRP A 437 -7.91 2.20 -21.26
C TRP A 437 -6.42 2.52 -21.26
N GLN A 438 -6.04 3.62 -21.91
CA GLN A 438 -4.65 4.05 -22.02
C GLN A 438 -4.09 4.58 -20.69
N THR A 439 -4.92 5.28 -19.91
CA THR A 439 -4.50 6.02 -18.71
C THR A 439 -5.52 5.84 -17.58
N PRO A 440 -5.75 4.59 -17.10
CA PRO A 440 -6.74 4.29 -16.08
C PRO A 440 -6.50 5.03 -14.75
N GLU A 441 -5.27 5.45 -14.46
CA GLU A 441 -4.90 6.26 -13.30
C GLU A 441 -5.66 7.60 -13.21
N LEU A 442 -6.12 8.15 -14.35
CA LEU A 442 -6.92 9.39 -14.38
C LEU A 442 -8.30 9.23 -13.76
N LEU A 443 -8.81 7.99 -13.59
CA LEU A 443 -10.12 7.73 -12.99
C LEU A 443 -10.22 8.29 -11.58
N ALA A 444 -9.14 8.23 -10.80
CA ALA A 444 -9.15 8.73 -9.44
C ALA A 444 -9.45 10.23 -9.39
N GLN A 445 -8.71 11.01 -10.18
CA GLN A 445 -8.92 12.44 -10.31
C GLN A 445 -10.31 12.75 -10.86
N LYS A 446 -10.73 12.05 -11.93
CA LYS A 446 -12.06 12.23 -12.56
C LYS A 446 -13.21 11.97 -11.58
N LEU A 447 -13.15 10.88 -10.82
CA LEU A 447 -14.17 10.55 -9.80
C LEU A 447 -14.19 11.57 -8.67
N GLN A 448 -13.02 11.97 -8.16
CA GLN A 448 -12.90 12.96 -7.08
C GLN A 448 -13.41 14.35 -7.47
N GLN A 449 -13.28 14.74 -8.75
CA GLN A 449 -13.73 16.02 -9.29
C GLN A 449 -15.17 15.98 -9.82
N SER A 450 -15.75 14.78 -10.00
CA SER A 450 -17.08 14.63 -10.56
C SER A 450 -18.16 15.11 -9.60
N TYR A 451 -18.93 16.11 -10.03
CA TYR A 451 -20.11 16.57 -9.30
C TYR A 451 -21.12 15.42 -9.10
N ILE A 452 -21.30 14.56 -10.11
CA ILE A 452 -22.27 13.46 -10.08
C ILE A 452 -21.90 12.44 -8.99
N PHE A 453 -20.62 12.10 -8.87
CA PHE A 453 -20.13 11.15 -7.86
C PHE A 453 -19.92 11.75 -6.48
N ARG A 454 -20.15 13.06 -6.29
CA ARG A 454 -20.10 13.73 -4.98
C ARG A 454 -21.47 14.15 -4.48
N HIS A 455 -22.35 14.52 -5.40
CA HIS A 455 -23.60 15.20 -5.10
C HIS A 455 -24.80 14.62 -5.87
N GLY A 456 -24.62 14.20 -7.12
CA GLY A 456 -25.72 13.74 -7.99
C GLY A 456 -26.32 12.40 -7.57
N ILE A 457 -25.53 11.33 -7.66
CA ILE A 457 -25.94 9.94 -7.37
C ILE A 457 -25.34 9.39 -6.07
N THR A 458 -24.58 10.19 -5.35
CA THR A 458 -24.02 9.90 -4.02
C THR A 458 -24.13 11.15 -3.15
N GLY A 459 -23.77 11.04 -1.87
CA GLY A 459 -23.70 12.19 -0.97
C GLY A 459 -25.09 12.82 -0.77
N SER A 460 -25.27 14.05 -1.25
CA SER A 460 -26.53 14.81 -1.13
C SER A 460 -27.67 14.31 -2.03
N LEU A 461 -27.39 13.45 -3.02
CA LEU A 461 -28.38 12.90 -3.94
C LEU A 461 -29.25 13.96 -4.65
N THR A 462 -28.62 14.98 -5.24
CA THR A 462 -29.30 16.09 -5.92
C THR A 462 -30.19 15.62 -7.08
N ASN A 463 -29.89 14.46 -7.68
CA ASN A 463 -30.78 13.86 -8.69
C ASN A 463 -32.10 13.38 -8.07
N ALA A 464 -32.06 12.73 -6.91
CA ALA A 464 -33.27 12.29 -6.21
C ALA A 464 -34.07 13.50 -5.73
N GLN A 465 -33.40 14.51 -5.18
CA GLN A 465 -34.03 15.78 -4.78
C GLN A 465 -34.75 16.44 -5.95
N THR A 466 -34.10 16.48 -7.12
CA THR A 466 -34.68 17.01 -8.36
C THR A 466 -35.90 16.20 -8.81
N LEU A 467 -35.77 14.87 -8.87
CA LEU A 467 -36.84 13.98 -9.33
C LEU A 467 -38.06 14.02 -8.41
N TRP A 468 -37.83 14.12 -7.10
CA TRP A 468 -38.89 14.13 -6.09
C TRP A 468 -39.39 15.54 -5.77
N GLN A 469 -38.75 16.58 -6.30
CA GLN A 469 -39.01 17.99 -6.02
C GLN A 469 -38.97 18.30 -4.51
N GLN A 470 -37.97 17.74 -3.82
CA GLN A 470 -37.80 17.81 -2.37
C GLN A 470 -36.32 18.03 -2.02
N THR A 471 -36.02 18.96 -1.11
CA THR A 471 -34.63 19.30 -0.74
C THR A 471 -34.09 18.49 0.43
N ASP A 472 -34.96 18.01 1.32
CA ASP A 472 -34.58 17.20 2.49
C ASP A 472 -35.15 15.80 2.31
N ILE A 473 -34.33 14.90 1.78
CA ILE A 473 -34.73 13.52 1.49
C ILE A 473 -34.05 12.57 2.47
N GLU A 474 -34.82 11.67 3.06
CA GLU A 474 -34.27 10.60 3.88
C GLU A 474 -34.07 9.36 3.01
N TRP A 475 -32.80 9.09 2.63
CA TRP A 475 -32.46 7.92 1.83
C TRP A 475 -32.21 6.69 2.71
N GLY A 476 -32.90 5.60 2.40
CA GLY A 476 -32.68 4.28 2.98
C GLY A 476 -31.78 3.40 2.10
N SER A 477 -30.86 2.68 2.71
CA SER A 477 -30.05 1.63 2.06
C SER A 477 -29.98 0.41 2.99
N TYR A 478 -30.52 -0.72 2.56
CA TYR A 478 -30.67 -1.92 3.39
C TYR A 478 -30.28 -3.19 2.65
N ALA A 479 -29.40 -4.00 3.24
CA ALA A 479 -29.25 -5.39 2.83
C ALA A 479 -30.43 -6.21 3.39
N VAL A 480 -31.17 -6.87 2.50
CA VAL A 480 -32.43 -7.57 2.84
C VAL A 480 -32.46 -8.97 2.23
N ARG A 481 -33.19 -9.90 2.87
CA ARG A 481 -33.57 -11.19 2.28
C ARG A 481 -34.86 -11.03 1.48
N LEU A 482 -34.76 -10.34 0.35
CA LEU A 482 -35.87 -10.10 -0.56
C LEU A 482 -35.43 -10.53 -1.96
N SER A 483 -36.21 -11.40 -2.60
CA SER A 483 -35.95 -11.80 -3.98
C SER A 483 -36.45 -10.73 -4.95
N ARG A 484 -35.92 -10.75 -6.18
CA ARG A 484 -36.40 -9.85 -7.24
C ARG A 484 -37.89 -10.07 -7.54
N ALA A 485 -38.33 -11.33 -7.62
CA ALA A 485 -39.72 -11.68 -7.91
C ALA A 485 -40.68 -11.18 -6.82
N ASP A 486 -40.29 -11.25 -5.54
CA ASP A 486 -41.11 -10.74 -4.44
C ASP A 486 -41.14 -9.21 -4.44
N PHE A 487 -40.02 -8.54 -4.73
CA PHE A 487 -39.98 -7.09 -4.86
C PHE A 487 -40.87 -6.60 -6.00
N GLU A 488 -40.86 -7.25 -7.17
CA GLU A 488 -41.65 -6.88 -8.34
C GLU A 488 -43.17 -6.93 -8.06
N GLN A 489 -43.63 -7.75 -7.11
CA GLN A 489 -45.05 -7.80 -6.70
C GLN A 489 -45.52 -6.52 -5.99
N VAL A 490 -44.61 -5.79 -5.35
CA VAL A 490 -44.93 -4.59 -4.56
C VAL A 490 -44.36 -3.30 -5.15
N ALA A 491 -43.48 -3.38 -6.15
CA ALA A 491 -42.74 -2.24 -6.69
C ALA A 491 -43.65 -1.08 -7.15
N ASN A 492 -44.83 -1.39 -7.69
CA ASN A 492 -45.80 -0.38 -8.14
C ASN A 492 -46.41 0.45 -6.99
N ASP A 493 -46.51 -0.12 -5.80
CA ASP A 493 -47.03 0.56 -4.61
C ASP A 493 -45.97 1.48 -3.97
N PHE A 494 -44.70 1.25 -4.30
CA PHE A 494 -43.54 1.94 -3.72
C PHE A 494 -42.64 2.54 -4.83
N PRO A 495 -43.09 3.57 -5.56
CA PRO A 495 -42.42 4.09 -6.74
C PRO A 495 -41.08 4.79 -6.48
N ARG A 496 -40.69 4.98 -5.22
CA ARG A 496 -39.43 5.58 -4.80
C ARG A 496 -38.52 4.61 -4.04
N ALA A 497 -38.84 3.33 -4.04
CA ALA A 497 -37.99 2.27 -3.53
C ALA A 497 -37.63 1.30 -4.66
N TRP A 498 -36.39 0.81 -4.65
CA TRP A 498 -35.88 -0.11 -5.67
C TRP A 498 -35.02 -1.19 -5.03
N LEU A 499 -35.15 -2.42 -5.52
CA LEU A 499 -34.13 -3.43 -5.30
C LEU A 499 -32.93 -3.13 -6.23
N ALA A 500 -32.01 -2.28 -5.78
CA ALA A 500 -30.87 -1.81 -6.57
C ALA A 500 -29.91 -2.94 -6.98
N ILE A 501 -29.72 -3.95 -6.13
CA ILE A 501 -28.88 -5.11 -6.44
C ILE A 501 -29.59 -6.37 -6.00
N SER A 502 -29.64 -7.40 -6.86
CA SER A 502 -30.14 -8.73 -6.54
C SER A 502 -29.04 -9.77 -6.59
N HIS A 503 -28.98 -10.64 -5.57
CA HIS A 503 -28.10 -11.80 -5.49
C HIS A 503 -28.89 -13.12 -5.50
N GLY A 504 -30.13 -13.11 -6.01
CA GLY A 504 -31.06 -14.23 -5.94
C GLY A 504 -32.07 -14.05 -4.81
N ASP A 505 -31.89 -14.74 -3.69
CA ASP A 505 -32.79 -14.73 -2.52
C ASP A 505 -32.59 -13.53 -1.57
N ASN A 506 -31.62 -12.68 -1.87
CA ASN A 506 -31.27 -11.51 -1.10
C ASN A 506 -30.82 -10.37 -2.02
N GLY A 507 -30.79 -9.15 -1.51
CA GLY A 507 -30.45 -7.98 -2.30
C GLY A 507 -30.27 -6.71 -1.47
N VAL A 508 -30.08 -5.60 -2.18
CA VAL A 508 -29.90 -4.27 -1.60
C VAL A 508 -31.12 -3.42 -1.97
N LEU A 509 -31.98 -3.15 -0.98
CA LEU A 509 -33.15 -2.29 -1.09
C LEU A 509 -32.74 -0.85 -0.79
N VAL A 510 -33.05 0.06 -1.70
CA VAL A 510 -32.68 1.48 -1.58
C VAL A 510 -33.83 2.40 -1.97
N GLY A 511 -33.77 3.66 -1.56
CA GLY A 511 -34.70 4.70 -2.00
C GLY A 511 -35.22 5.55 -0.85
N ASP A 512 -36.48 5.98 -0.95
CA ASP A 512 -37.17 6.66 0.15
C ASP A 512 -37.21 5.75 1.38
N ASN A 513 -36.72 6.25 2.52
CA ASN A 513 -36.56 5.46 3.73
C ASN A 513 -37.90 4.92 4.25
N THR A 514 -38.98 5.69 4.16
CA THR A 514 -40.31 5.29 4.62
C THR A 514 -40.88 4.18 3.75
N GLN A 515 -40.70 4.27 2.43
CA GLN A 515 -41.12 3.20 1.50
C GLN A 515 -40.29 1.94 1.70
N CYS A 516 -38.97 2.05 1.88
CA CYS A 516 -38.12 0.90 2.19
C CYS A 516 -38.56 0.19 3.49
N GLN A 517 -38.86 0.96 4.54
CA GLN A 517 -39.38 0.41 5.81
C GLN A 517 -40.75 -0.24 5.63
N SER A 518 -41.62 0.32 4.81
CA SER A 518 -42.94 -0.23 4.52
C SER A 518 -42.85 -1.58 3.81
N ILE A 519 -41.97 -1.71 2.80
CA ILE A 519 -41.69 -2.98 2.11
C ILE A 519 -41.14 -4.01 3.12
N MET A 520 -40.16 -3.61 3.95
CA MET A 520 -39.63 -4.51 4.97
C MET A 520 -40.70 -4.94 5.98
N GLY A 521 -41.61 -4.06 6.36
CA GLY A 521 -42.75 -4.37 7.23
C GLY A 521 -43.73 -5.37 6.60
N GLN A 522 -44.09 -5.17 5.33
CA GLN A 522 -45.02 -6.04 4.59
C GLN A 522 -44.51 -7.49 4.49
N TYR A 523 -43.21 -7.66 4.31
CA TYR A 523 -42.56 -8.97 4.24
C TYR A 523 -41.95 -9.46 5.57
N ASN A 524 -42.16 -8.72 6.67
CA ASN A 524 -41.55 -8.99 7.99
C ASN A 524 -40.02 -9.23 7.91
N LEU A 525 -39.34 -8.42 7.11
CA LEU A 525 -37.91 -8.52 6.86
C LEU A 525 -37.11 -7.79 7.93
N ARG A 526 -35.97 -8.38 8.29
CA ARG A 526 -34.92 -7.69 9.04
C ARG A 526 -33.88 -7.16 8.06
N GLY A 527 -33.95 -5.87 7.75
CA GLY A 527 -32.92 -5.20 6.95
C GLY A 527 -31.71 -4.80 7.79
N ILE A 528 -30.52 -4.99 7.23
CA ILE A 528 -29.28 -4.45 7.80
C ILE A 528 -28.99 -3.13 7.10
N LYS A 529 -28.99 -2.03 7.86
CA LYS A 529 -28.68 -0.70 7.30
C LYS A 529 -27.25 -0.66 6.80
N ILE A 530 -27.08 -0.21 5.56
CA ILE A 530 -25.78 -0.01 4.92
C ILE A 530 -25.42 1.47 5.09
N PRO A 531 -24.20 1.81 5.56
CA PRO A 531 -23.80 3.19 5.83
C PRO A 531 -23.44 3.99 4.56
N PHE A 532 -23.88 3.54 3.38
CA PHE A 532 -23.59 4.16 2.09
C PHE A 532 -24.87 4.73 1.47
N VAL A 533 -24.82 6.03 1.14
CA VAL A 533 -25.88 6.76 0.47
C VAL A 533 -25.54 6.84 -1.01
N THR A 534 -26.27 6.08 -1.84
CA THR A 534 -26.11 6.10 -3.29
C THR A 534 -27.40 5.74 -4.00
N ALA A 535 -27.66 6.46 -5.10
CA ALA A 535 -28.72 6.22 -6.06
C ALA A 535 -28.25 5.40 -7.28
N MET A 536 -27.02 4.87 -7.26
CA MET A 536 -26.57 3.91 -8.28
C MET A 536 -27.50 2.69 -8.33
N HIS A 537 -27.69 2.16 -9.52
CA HIS A 537 -28.60 1.07 -9.84
C HIS A 537 -30.09 1.38 -9.61
N THR A 538 -30.46 2.67 -9.73
CA THR A 538 -31.85 3.12 -9.67
C THR A 538 -32.16 4.07 -10.82
N PRO A 539 -33.45 4.24 -11.18
CA PRO A 539 -33.88 5.23 -12.18
C PRO A 539 -33.46 6.67 -11.87
N VAL A 540 -33.14 7.01 -10.61
CA VAL A 540 -32.64 8.35 -10.23
C VAL A 540 -31.32 8.68 -10.95
N ALA A 541 -30.46 7.68 -11.17
CA ALA A 541 -29.19 7.89 -11.86
C ALA A 541 -29.37 8.23 -13.35
N GLN A 542 -30.55 7.95 -13.94
CA GLN A 542 -30.85 8.25 -15.35
C GLN A 542 -30.73 9.75 -15.69
N LEU A 543 -30.97 10.64 -14.72
CA LEU A 543 -30.79 12.08 -14.89
C LEU A 543 -29.35 12.49 -15.23
N SER A 544 -28.37 11.63 -14.91
CA SER A 544 -26.95 11.85 -15.19
C SER A 544 -26.38 10.78 -16.12
N HIS A 545 -27.20 10.03 -16.86
CA HIS A 545 -26.72 8.94 -17.73
C HIS A 545 -25.64 9.42 -18.70
N GLN A 546 -25.91 10.50 -19.43
CA GLN A 546 -24.96 11.04 -20.41
C GLN A 546 -23.65 11.48 -19.75
N ASP A 547 -23.73 12.21 -18.63
CA ASP A 547 -22.54 12.68 -17.94
C ASP A 547 -21.70 11.51 -17.34
N ILE A 548 -22.37 10.44 -16.88
CA ILE A 548 -21.70 9.21 -16.43
C ILE A 548 -21.02 8.53 -17.63
N SER A 549 -21.69 8.45 -18.78
CA SER A 549 -21.10 7.91 -20.01
C SER A 549 -19.85 8.69 -20.40
N ASP A 550 -19.91 10.02 -20.38
CA ASP A 550 -18.80 10.88 -20.76
C ASP A 550 -17.63 10.80 -19.77
N LEU A 551 -17.93 10.62 -18.48
CA LEU A 551 -16.92 10.40 -17.45
C LEU A 551 -16.06 9.16 -17.73
N PHE A 552 -16.70 8.06 -18.15
CA PHE A 552 -16.08 6.75 -18.40
C PHE A 552 -15.75 6.46 -19.87
N THR A 553 -16.05 7.38 -20.78
CA THR A 553 -15.56 7.37 -22.16
C THR A 553 -14.10 7.86 -22.15
N LEU A 554 -13.19 6.94 -21.84
CA LEU A 554 -11.75 7.20 -21.80
C LEU A 554 -11.06 6.74 -23.08
N ALA A 555 -9.95 7.40 -23.42
CA ALA A 555 -9.10 6.99 -24.54
C ALA A 555 -8.68 5.52 -24.40
N THR A 556 -8.88 4.76 -25.46
CA THR A 556 -8.56 3.33 -25.50
C THR A 556 -7.16 3.10 -26.07
N SER A 557 -6.49 2.08 -25.57
CA SER A 557 -5.21 1.62 -26.13
C SER A 557 -5.40 0.99 -27.51
N ASP A 558 -4.35 1.03 -28.33
CA ASP A 558 -4.32 0.36 -29.65
C ASP A 558 -4.53 -1.16 -29.54
N GLU A 559 -4.29 -1.73 -28.36
CA GLU A 559 -4.44 -3.15 -28.07
C GLU A 559 -5.86 -3.55 -27.67
N ALA A 560 -6.75 -2.58 -27.42
CA ALA A 560 -8.12 -2.84 -26.96
C ALA A 560 -8.89 -3.85 -27.85
N PRO A 561 -8.87 -3.76 -29.21
CA PRO A 561 -9.56 -4.74 -30.05
C PRO A 561 -9.03 -6.18 -29.86
N ARG A 562 -7.72 -6.36 -29.67
CA ARG A 562 -7.12 -7.67 -29.41
C ARG A 562 -7.53 -8.19 -28.04
N LEU A 563 -7.49 -7.34 -27.02
CA LEU A 563 -7.88 -7.71 -25.66
C LEU A 563 -9.36 -8.10 -25.56
N LEU A 564 -10.24 -7.40 -26.27
CA LEU A 564 -11.68 -7.71 -26.32
C LEU A 564 -12.00 -8.99 -27.11
N SER A 565 -11.13 -9.42 -28.03
CA SER A 565 -11.31 -10.71 -28.73
C SER A 565 -10.76 -11.91 -27.95
N GLN A 566 -9.88 -11.69 -26.97
CA GLN A 566 -9.26 -12.74 -26.16
C GLN A 566 -9.95 -12.99 -24.81
N THR A 567 -10.69 -12.00 -24.29
CA THR A 567 -11.37 -12.08 -23.00
C THR A 567 -12.85 -11.74 -23.16
N GLN A 568 -13.73 -12.55 -22.57
CA GLN A 568 -15.15 -12.26 -22.48
C GLN A 568 -15.44 -11.28 -21.34
N TYR A 569 -15.95 -10.08 -21.65
CA TYR A 569 -16.35 -9.10 -20.63
C TYR A 569 -17.87 -9.09 -20.48
N PHE A 570 -18.36 -9.44 -19.29
CA PHE A 570 -19.77 -9.39 -18.95
C PHE A 570 -20.09 -8.06 -18.26
N SER A 571 -20.91 -7.26 -18.92
CA SER A 571 -21.43 -6.00 -18.41
C SER A 571 -22.76 -6.22 -17.68
N SER A 572 -22.99 -5.40 -16.66
CA SER A 572 -24.29 -5.30 -16.02
C SER A 572 -25.33 -4.58 -16.88
N ALA A 573 -24.92 -3.94 -17.98
CA ALA A 573 -25.79 -3.27 -18.94
C ALA A 573 -26.80 -4.22 -19.61
N HIS A 574 -27.95 -3.69 -20.02
CA HIS A 574 -28.98 -4.36 -20.82
C HIS A 574 -29.57 -5.66 -20.20
N HIS A 575 -30.41 -5.54 -19.17
CA HIS A 575 -31.09 -6.68 -18.53
C HIS A 575 -32.00 -7.52 -19.43
N GLU A 576 -32.35 -7.02 -20.60
CA GLU A 576 -33.26 -7.72 -21.52
C GLU A 576 -32.52 -8.48 -22.62
N SER A 577 -31.19 -8.27 -22.75
CA SER A 577 -30.37 -9.00 -23.70
C SER A 577 -30.12 -10.44 -23.24
N SER A 578 -30.19 -11.39 -24.17
CA SER A 578 -29.77 -12.78 -23.95
C SER A 578 -28.27 -12.92 -23.69
N SER A 579 -27.48 -11.88 -24.01
CA SER A 579 -26.04 -11.82 -23.75
C SER A 579 -25.67 -10.54 -22.99
N SER A 580 -24.90 -10.70 -21.92
CA SER A 580 -24.28 -9.59 -21.19
C SER A 580 -22.90 -9.22 -21.73
N GLN A 581 -22.49 -9.74 -22.90
CA GLN A 581 -21.21 -9.35 -23.51
C GLN A 581 -21.24 -7.91 -24.00
N LEU A 582 -20.13 -7.18 -23.85
CA LEU A 582 -19.97 -5.85 -24.43
C LEU A 582 -20.09 -5.91 -25.96
N VAL A 583 -20.96 -5.10 -26.54
CA VAL A 583 -21.12 -4.93 -27.99
C VAL A 583 -20.72 -3.50 -28.36
N TYR A 584 -19.76 -3.34 -29.27
CA TYR A 584 -19.24 -2.02 -29.65
C TYR A 584 -19.52 -1.61 -31.11
N GLY A 585 -20.00 -2.50 -31.99
CA GLY A 585 -20.61 -2.15 -33.30
C GLY A 585 -19.90 -1.01 -34.08
N GLU A 586 -20.69 -0.03 -34.55
CA GLU A 586 -20.20 1.21 -35.20
C GLU A 586 -19.70 2.27 -34.19
N ALA A 587 -19.93 2.09 -32.90
CA ALA A 587 -19.44 2.99 -31.86
C ALA A 587 -17.95 2.76 -31.60
N SER A 588 -17.25 3.79 -31.10
CA SER A 588 -15.89 3.56 -30.60
C SER A 588 -15.92 2.67 -29.35
N ILE A 589 -14.89 1.85 -29.16
CA ILE A 589 -14.74 1.01 -27.94
C ILE A 589 -14.85 1.88 -26.68
N ALA A 590 -14.25 3.08 -26.71
CA ALA A 590 -14.32 4.05 -25.62
C ALA A 590 -15.78 4.39 -25.26
N LYS A 591 -16.59 4.74 -26.28
CA LYS A 591 -17.99 5.11 -26.07
C LYS A 591 -18.84 3.92 -25.62
N ALA A 592 -18.61 2.74 -26.20
CA ALA A 592 -19.30 1.52 -25.81
C ALA A 592 -19.05 1.16 -24.33
N ILE A 593 -17.81 1.29 -23.85
CA ILE A 593 -17.48 1.09 -22.44
C ILE A 593 -18.18 2.15 -21.56
N GLY A 594 -18.11 3.43 -21.94
CA GLY A 594 -18.77 4.52 -21.22
C GLY A 594 -20.27 4.31 -21.09
N ASP A 595 -20.94 3.95 -22.19
CA ASP A 595 -22.38 3.66 -22.24
C ASP A 595 -22.77 2.44 -21.43
N ALA A 596 -21.96 1.37 -21.48
CA ALA A 596 -22.21 0.17 -20.69
C ALA A 596 -22.17 0.48 -19.19
N VAL A 597 -21.14 1.20 -18.72
CA VAL A 597 -21.03 1.61 -17.31
C VAL A 597 -22.19 2.51 -16.91
N ALA A 598 -22.52 3.53 -17.72
CA ALA A 598 -23.62 4.45 -17.45
C ALA A 598 -24.98 3.72 -17.37
N THR A 599 -25.24 2.83 -18.33
CA THR A 599 -26.46 2.03 -18.38
C THR A 599 -26.54 1.12 -17.16
N GLY A 600 -25.47 0.40 -16.82
CA GLY A 600 -25.40 -0.43 -15.62
C GLY A 600 -25.68 0.34 -14.33
N PHE A 601 -25.22 1.59 -14.23
CA PHE A 601 -25.45 2.45 -13.06
C PHE A 601 -26.87 3.02 -12.98
N CYS A 602 -27.63 3.01 -14.08
CA CYS A 602 -29.01 3.52 -14.14
C CYS A 602 -30.08 2.42 -13.94
N GLN A 603 -29.67 1.16 -13.82
CA GLN A 603 -30.58 0.02 -13.69
C GLN A 603 -30.19 -0.93 -12.56
N SER A 604 -31.16 -1.69 -12.05
CA SER A 604 -30.95 -2.67 -10.97
C SER A 604 -29.96 -3.76 -11.37
N LEU A 605 -28.87 -3.94 -10.64
CA LEU A 605 -27.88 -5.00 -10.90
C LEU A 605 -28.40 -6.38 -10.49
N ASP A 606 -28.72 -7.22 -11.46
CA ASP A 606 -28.98 -8.65 -11.26
C ASP A 606 -27.67 -9.46 -11.27
N PHE A 607 -26.99 -9.53 -10.12
CA PHE A 607 -25.72 -10.23 -10.00
C PHE A 607 -25.89 -11.74 -10.16
N ALA A 608 -26.99 -12.32 -9.67
CA ALA A 608 -27.27 -13.74 -9.85
C ALA A 608 -27.36 -14.12 -11.33
N ARG A 609 -28.09 -13.33 -12.13
CA ARG A 609 -28.17 -13.52 -13.58
C ARG A 609 -26.81 -13.39 -14.25
N LEU A 610 -26.01 -12.37 -13.89
CA LEU A 610 -24.69 -12.14 -14.48
C LEU A 610 -23.75 -13.33 -14.24
N ILE A 611 -23.76 -13.88 -13.02
CA ILE A 611 -22.97 -15.08 -12.67
C ILE A 611 -23.46 -16.31 -13.45
N GLN A 612 -24.77 -16.48 -13.62
CA GLN A 612 -25.30 -17.59 -14.41
C GLN A 612 -24.93 -17.46 -15.89
N GLN A 613 -24.98 -16.26 -16.46
CA GLN A 613 -24.54 -16.03 -17.85
C GLN A 613 -23.05 -16.33 -18.03
N ALA A 614 -22.19 -15.89 -17.11
CA ALA A 614 -20.77 -16.24 -17.15
C ALA A 614 -20.56 -17.75 -17.05
N TYR A 615 -21.34 -18.43 -16.20
CA TYR A 615 -21.30 -19.89 -16.07
C TYR A 615 -21.74 -20.60 -17.35
N ASP A 616 -22.86 -20.19 -17.93
CA ASP A 616 -23.42 -20.78 -19.13
C ASP A 616 -22.52 -20.53 -20.36
N ALA A 617 -21.77 -19.42 -20.36
CA ALA A 617 -20.73 -19.12 -21.34
C ALA A 617 -19.42 -19.93 -21.13
N GLY A 618 -19.35 -20.78 -20.11
CA GLY A 618 -18.23 -21.70 -19.88
C GLY A 618 -17.39 -21.41 -18.65
N SER A 619 -17.62 -20.30 -17.94
CA SER A 619 -16.86 -19.98 -16.71
C SER A 619 -17.15 -21.00 -15.61
N ARG A 620 -16.10 -21.40 -14.88
CA ARG A 620 -16.20 -22.37 -13.79
C ARG A 620 -15.31 -22.02 -12.60
N HIS A 621 -14.27 -21.22 -12.83
CA HIS A 621 -13.39 -20.70 -11.79
C HIS A 621 -13.62 -19.21 -11.66
N PHE A 622 -14.22 -18.77 -10.55
CA PHE A 622 -14.50 -17.38 -10.27
C PHE A 622 -13.49 -16.85 -9.26
N ILE A 623 -12.69 -15.87 -9.67
CA ILE A 623 -11.63 -15.30 -8.85
C ILE A 623 -11.98 -13.86 -8.54
N GLU A 624 -12.27 -13.54 -7.28
CA GLU A 624 -12.53 -12.17 -6.84
C GLU A 624 -11.21 -11.38 -6.78
N ILE A 625 -11.08 -10.38 -7.66
CA ILE A 625 -9.90 -9.56 -7.89
C ILE A 625 -10.13 -8.18 -7.29
N GLY A 626 -9.83 -8.06 -5.99
CA GLY A 626 -9.99 -6.83 -5.23
C GLY A 626 -10.11 -7.12 -3.73
N PRO A 627 -10.34 -6.09 -2.91
CA PRO A 627 -10.41 -6.25 -1.47
C PRO A 627 -11.68 -6.96 -1.03
N GLY A 628 -11.57 -7.77 0.02
CA GLY A 628 -12.66 -8.57 0.57
C GLY A 628 -12.97 -9.87 -0.20
N GLN A 629 -14.08 -10.51 0.19
CA GLN A 629 -14.52 -11.83 -0.33
C GLN A 629 -16.05 -11.93 -0.48
N ALA A 630 -16.71 -10.77 -0.67
CA ALA A 630 -18.17 -10.70 -0.70
C ALA A 630 -18.73 -11.37 -1.96
N CYS A 631 -18.15 -11.08 -3.13
CA CYS A 631 -18.61 -11.66 -4.39
C CYS A 631 -18.43 -13.18 -4.38
N THR A 632 -17.31 -13.66 -3.88
CA THR A 632 -16.99 -15.09 -3.68
C THR A 632 -18.07 -15.77 -2.84
N SER A 633 -18.51 -15.11 -1.76
CA SER A 633 -19.57 -15.63 -0.88
C SER A 633 -20.93 -15.68 -1.58
N HIS A 634 -21.27 -14.68 -2.40
CA HIS A 634 -22.51 -14.67 -3.20
C HIS A 634 -22.48 -15.73 -4.30
N ILE A 635 -21.38 -15.84 -5.05
CA ILE A 635 -21.18 -16.83 -6.12
C ILE A 635 -21.34 -18.25 -5.58
N GLY A 636 -20.74 -18.54 -4.41
CA GLY A 636 -20.89 -19.84 -3.75
C GLY A 636 -22.34 -20.22 -3.47
N LYS A 637 -23.21 -19.24 -3.17
CA LYS A 637 -24.66 -19.46 -2.97
C LYS A 637 -25.40 -19.59 -4.30
N ILE A 638 -25.15 -18.69 -5.24
CA ILE A 638 -25.80 -18.65 -6.56
C ILE A 638 -25.56 -19.97 -7.32
N LEU A 639 -24.34 -20.51 -7.22
CA LEU A 639 -23.92 -21.72 -7.93
C LEU A 639 -23.87 -22.95 -7.02
N ALA A 640 -24.48 -22.94 -5.83
CA ALA A 640 -24.35 -24.02 -4.84
C ALA A 640 -24.64 -25.43 -5.40
N ALA A 641 -25.58 -25.54 -6.35
CA ALA A 641 -25.96 -26.80 -7.00
C ALA A 641 -25.18 -27.09 -8.30
N LYS A 642 -24.30 -26.20 -8.74
CA LYS A 642 -23.52 -26.31 -9.98
C LYS A 642 -22.03 -26.47 -9.66
N PRO A 643 -21.28 -27.39 -10.30
CA PRO A 643 -19.84 -27.51 -10.07
C PRO A 643 -19.11 -26.21 -10.44
N HIS A 644 -18.41 -25.61 -9.47
CA HIS A 644 -17.65 -24.38 -9.63
C HIS A 644 -16.56 -24.27 -8.55
N LEU A 645 -15.59 -23.37 -8.77
CA LEU A 645 -14.65 -22.90 -7.76
C LEU A 645 -14.82 -21.39 -7.61
N ALA A 646 -14.95 -20.91 -6.38
CA ALA A 646 -14.93 -19.49 -6.06
C ALA A 646 -13.78 -19.21 -5.07
N LEU A 647 -12.89 -18.28 -5.42
CA LEU A 647 -11.74 -17.88 -4.61
C LEU A 647 -11.65 -16.36 -4.54
N ALA A 648 -11.26 -15.83 -3.38
CA ALA A 648 -10.97 -14.41 -3.22
C ALA A 648 -9.46 -14.20 -3.10
N PHE A 649 -8.95 -13.17 -3.77
CA PHE A 649 -7.55 -12.78 -3.63
C PHE A 649 -7.25 -12.21 -2.24
N ASP A 650 -8.26 -11.65 -1.59
CA ASP A 650 -8.19 -11.09 -0.24
C ASP A 650 -9.21 -11.76 0.70
N ALA A 651 -8.94 -11.75 2.00
CA ALA A 651 -9.86 -12.23 3.02
C ALA A 651 -9.61 -11.55 4.36
N LEU A 652 -10.66 -10.89 4.86
CA LEU A 652 -10.64 -10.24 6.17
C LEU A 652 -10.31 -11.23 7.30
N LYS A 653 -9.59 -10.71 8.31
CA LYS A 653 -9.27 -11.41 9.57
C LYS A 653 -8.39 -12.66 9.40
N ARG A 654 -7.61 -12.75 8.33
CA ARG A 654 -6.60 -13.81 8.12
C ARG A 654 -5.21 -13.20 8.01
N SER A 655 -4.19 -14.02 8.30
CA SER A 655 -2.82 -13.68 7.91
C SER A 655 -2.76 -13.61 6.38
N GLU A 656 -2.37 -12.46 5.82
CA GLU A 656 -2.24 -12.28 4.37
C GLU A 656 -1.32 -13.34 3.75
N HIS A 657 -0.19 -13.64 4.39
CA HIS A 657 0.76 -14.65 3.92
C HIS A 657 0.10 -16.02 3.81
N MET A 658 -0.59 -16.48 4.87
CA MET A 658 -1.29 -17.77 4.85
C MET A 658 -2.45 -17.78 3.85
N HIS A 659 -3.15 -16.66 3.70
CA HIS A 659 -4.23 -16.54 2.71
C HIS A 659 -3.69 -16.66 1.28
N TYR A 660 -2.59 -15.99 0.94
CA TYR A 660 -1.94 -16.14 -0.37
C TYR A 660 -1.41 -17.56 -0.59
N LEU A 661 -0.78 -18.17 0.42
CA LEU A 661 -0.33 -19.56 0.31
C LEU A 661 -1.50 -20.54 0.10
N GLY A 662 -2.62 -20.35 0.80
CA GLY A 662 -3.86 -21.11 0.62
C GLY A 662 -4.54 -20.87 -0.73
N LEU A 663 -4.47 -19.64 -1.27
CA LEU A 663 -4.92 -19.31 -2.62
C LEU A 663 -4.08 -20.07 -3.65
N PHE A 664 -2.76 -20.04 -3.51
CA PHE A 664 -1.83 -20.81 -4.35
C PHE A 664 -2.10 -22.31 -4.30
N ALA A 665 -2.29 -22.87 -3.11
CA ALA A 665 -2.63 -24.27 -2.93
C ALA A 665 -3.93 -24.64 -3.67
N ALA A 666 -4.98 -23.84 -3.51
CA ALA A 666 -6.25 -24.07 -4.20
C ALA A 666 -6.11 -24.01 -5.73
N LEU A 667 -5.39 -23.01 -6.25
CA LEU A 667 -5.12 -22.88 -7.68
C LEU A 667 -4.35 -24.09 -8.23
N LEU A 668 -3.28 -24.50 -7.55
CA LEU A 668 -2.48 -25.67 -7.94
C LEU A 668 -3.28 -26.98 -7.91
N CYS A 669 -4.11 -27.21 -6.89
CA CYS A 669 -5.01 -28.35 -6.80
C CYS A 669 -6.04 -28.38 -7.94
N HIS A 670 -6.53 -27.22 -8.37
CA HIS A 670 -7.40 -27.07 -9.53
C HIS A 670 -6.65 -27.07 -10.88
N GLY A 671 -5.36 -27.36 -10.88
CA GLY A 671 -4.57 -27.53 -12.08
C GLY A 671 -4.15 -26.21 -12.75
N PHE A 672 -4.32 -25.06 -12.10
CA PHE A 672 -3.68 -23.83 -12.58
C PHE A 672 -2.15 -23.96 -12.52
N LYS A 673 -1.47 -23.23 -13.40
CA LYS A 673 0.00 -23.21 -13.50
C LYS A 673 0.52 -21.80 -13.21
N PRO A 674 0.35 -21.27 -11.97
CA PRO A 674 0.91 -19.97 -11.62
C PRO A 674 2.44 -20.01 -11.68
N ASP A 675 3.06 -18.85 -11.90
CA ASP A 675 4.50 -18.69 -11.80
C ASP A 675 4.97 -19.04 -10.37
N THR A 676 5.62 -20.20 -10.22
CA THR A 676 5.99 -20.75 -8.92
C THR A 676 7.22 -20.08 -8.31
N ARG A 677 7.85 -19.11 -9.00
CA ARG A 677 9.04 -18.42 -8.49
C ARG A 677 8.76 -17.67 -7.19
N VAL A 678 7.53 -17.17 -7.01
CA VAL A 678 7.12 -16.51 -5.77
C VAL A 678 6.95 -17.49 -4.60
N LEU A 679 6.83 -18.80 -4.85
CA LEU A 679 6.77 -19.80 -3.77
C LEU A 679 8.13 -20.02 -3.12
N PHE A 680 9.23 -19.95 -3.88
CA PHE A 680 10.55 -20.42 -3.41
C PHE A 680 11.59 -19.30 -3.32
N PRO A 681 12.51 -19.36 -2.35
CA PRO A 681 13.63 -18.41 -2.28
C PRO A 681 14.55 -18.57 -3.51
N ASN A 682 14.95 -17.45 -4.12
CA ASN A 682 16.00 -17.37 -5.15
C ASN A 682 15.88 -18.34 -6.35
N TYR A 683 14.73 -18.39 -7.04
CA TYR A 683 14.64 -19.04 -8.36
C TYR A 683 15.15 -18.15 -9.52
N LEU A 684 15.90 -17.09 -9.23
CA LEU A 684 16.54 -16.23 -10.24
C LEU A 684 18.04 -16.48 -10.26
N LEU A 685 18.50 -17.59 -10.86
CA LEU A 685 19.91 -17.72 -11.27
C LEU A 685 20.18 -18.62 -12.50
N GLN A 686 19.19 -19.22 -13.18
CA GLN A 686 19.51 -20.17 -14.28
C GLN A 686 18.71 -20.07 -15.59
N GLN A 687 17.71 -19.20 -15.74
CA GLN A 687 16.94 -19.16 -17.00
C GLN A 687 17.00 -17.85 -17.80
N ASP A 688 17.56 -16.76 -17.27
CA ASP A 688 17.72 -15.49 -18.00
C ASP A 688 19.19 -15.22 -18.42
N GLN A 689 20.02 -16.28 -18.55
CA GLN A 689 21.39 -16.21 -19.11
C GLN A 689 21.55 -16.95 -20.46
N GLN A 690 20.44 -17.25 -21.14
CA GLN A 690 20.43 -17.58 -22.58
C GLN A 690 19.57 -16.55 -23.30
#